data_AF-A0A315X2F6-F1
#
_entry.id   AF-A0A315X2F6-F1
#
_cell.length_a   1.000
_cell.length_b   1.000
_cell.length_c   1.000
_cell.angle_alpha   90.00
_cell.angle_beta   90.00
_cell.angle_gamma   90.00
#
_symmetry.space_group_name_H-M   'P 1'
#
loop_
_entity.id
_entity.type
_entity.pdbx_description
1 polymer ?
#
loop_
_entity_poly.entity_id
_entity_poly.type
_entity_poly.pdbx_seq_one_letter_code
_entity_poly.pdbx_strand_id
1 'polypeptide(L)'
;MTTAEHRQPHLDLEQRLAVLMAEYEQFRYHLPDALLEIAYPSLRVVYMNRVAQVLLRYEEADVEAGINGLDLLTPEGAAEALRIGDSQLEPTVRAGKPYRRQRGQHLYDFTMVCKDGTTFPAEVQGSYVLDEHSMPRGVRFMFRDTTGRMRTAAALERSNGLLAAITDAQANFIRGASPGVVFDSLLDSLLETTRSEYGLIGEVFRKADGTPYLKTWALTNISWDEASRRLYDERGSTGMEFTNLNSLLGCAITSGEPIIANDPAHHPRRGGMPPGHPPLNAFLGLPVVVSGEVIGLLGIANRPGGYSEQDCADLQPFIATCGTIIEARRNETGRKEAEERLGLALRGADLSIWEWHIPHGRLFTGYRPRNMADAEPGMGGTTLQQWLELVHPGDRPRLEAALADHSAGLTPLIECEHRLSAGPGQWSWVLTRGTVVERDDAGNPVRAAGSFLNINDRKAAEADLSRLEIQARQSQKLESLGVFVGGIAHDFNNLLTAVLGNLYLLQRSLQDGNERELASDAAHAAERGADLVRRLLTYARPELAAGETVALDNLLDETAALARSMLTPSMGLAVRHSREPGNASGSRTSLQQVLLNLIVNARDAMPDGGRITLARRITDIGPRHRWAPPELPRGRYHVISVSDTGTGMTPDVMERIFDPFFTTKGVGRGSGLGLSTSLGIARAHGGWLTGESTPGAGSTFRLLLPVPE
;
A
#
# COMPACT_ATOMS: atom_id res chain seq x y z
N MET A 1 88.00 -17.68 92.97
CA MET A 1 89.37 -17.80 92.43
C MET A 1 89.22 -18.38 91.02
N THR A 2 89.14 -17.51 90.01
CA THR A 2 90.26 -17.01 89.15
C THR A 2 90.63 -18.09 88.11
N THR A 3 90.64 -17.89 86.80
CA THR A 3 90.79 -16.68 85.95
C THR A 3 90.67 -17.11 84.47
N ALA A 4 90.54 -16.13 83.56
CA ALA A 4 90.68 -16.18 82.10
C ALA A 4 89.40 -16.55 81.32
N GLU A 5 88.56 -15.60 80.88
CA GLU A 5 88.80 -14.66 79.76
C GLU A 5 89.55 -15.31 78.59
N HIS A 6 88.86 -15.49 77.46
CA HIS A 6 89.27 -14.92 76.17
C HIS A 6 88.15 -15.11 75.12
N ARG A 7 87.57 -13.97 74.73
CA ARG A 7 87.16 -13.63 73.37
C ARG A 7 87.79 -14.56 72.32
N GLN A 8 86.98 -15.25 71.52
CA GLN A 8 87.39 -15.63 70.15
C GLN A 8 86.79 -14.61 69.16
N PRO A 9 87.63 -13.73 68.59
CA PRO A 9 87.26 -12.72 67.60
C PRO A 9 87.27 -13.31 66.18
N HIS A 10 86.49 -12.71 65.28
CA HIS A 10 86.65 -12.82 63.83
C HIS A 10 86.72 -14.26 63.27
N LEU A 11 85.54 -14.86 63.03
CA LEU A 11 85.42 -15.69 61.81
C LEU A 11 85.89 -14.80 60.66
N ASP A 12 86.97 -15.26 60.04
CA ASP A 12 87.78 -14.60 59.04
C ASP A 12 86.88 -13.92 58.00
N LEU A 13 87.00 -12.60 57.88
CA LEU A 13 86.14 -11.79 57.01
C LEU A 13 86.23 -12.31 55.56
N GLU A 14 87.41 -12.84 55.20
CA GLU A 14 87.70 -13.49 53.92
C GLU A 14 86.91 -14.80 53.73
N GLN A 15 86.82 -15.66 54.76
CA GLN A 15 86.04 -16.90 54.67
C GLN A 15 84.53 -16.63 54.57
N ARG A 16 84.02 -15.65 55.32
CA ARG A 16 82.62 -15.20 55.20
C ARG A 16 82.34 -14.60 53.83
N LEU A 17 83.26 -13.79 53.31
CA LEU A 17 83.15 -13.22 51.97
C LEU A 17 83.17 -14.32 50.90
N ALA A 18 84.02 -15.35 51.02
CA ALA A 18 84.08 -16.47 50.10
C ALA A 18 82.78 -17.29 50.07
N VAL A 19 82.16 -17.55 51.24
CA VAL A 19 80.87 -18.24 51.33
C VAL A 19 79.75 -17.40 50.71
N LEU A 20 79.69 -16.09 51.03
CA LEU A 20 78.72 -15.16 50.44
C LEU A 20 78.88 -15.03 48.92
N MET A 21 80.11 -15.03 48.40
CA MET A 21 80.38 -15.01 46.97
C MET A 21 79.95 -16.31 46.29
N ALA A 22 80.17 -17.47 46.92
CA ALA A 22 79.72 -18.76 46.40
C ALA A 22 78.18 -18.88 46.39
N GLU A 23 77.50 -18.44 47.46
CA GLU A 23 76.04 -18.36 47.52
C GLU A 23 75.48 -17.39 46.47
N TYR A 24 76.18 -16.27 46.25
CA TYR A 24 75.82 -15.29 45.23
C TYR A 24 75.94 -15.86 43.81
N GLU A 25 77.03 -16.56 43.48
CA GLU A 25 77.20 -17.22 42.18
C GLU A 25 76.14 -18.29 41.95
N GLN A 26 75.83 -19.10 42.97
CA GLN A 26 74.77 -20.10 42.89
C GLN A 26 73.39 -19.46 42.68
N PHE A 27 73.08 -18.38 43.41
CA PHE A 27 71.85 -17.61 43.22
C PHE A 27 71.75 -17.05 41.80
N ARG A 28 72.83 -16.43 41.33
CA ARG A 28 72.89 -15.78 40.01
C ARG A 28 72.79 -16.77 38.85
N TYR A 29 73.26 -18.01 39.05
CA TYR A 29 73.12 -19.11 38.10
C TYR A 29 71.67 -19.62 37.99
N HIS A 30 70.94 -19.68 39.11
CA HIS A 30 69.57 -20.18 39.18
C HIS A 30 68.49 -19.10 39.06
N LEU A 31 68.86 -17.87 38.69
CA LEU A 31 67.88 -16.82 38.42
C LEU A 31 66.91 -17.23 37.30
N PRO A 32 65.60 -17.03 37.48
CA PRO A 32 64.60 -17.35 36.47
C PRO A 32 64.62 -16.38 35.28
N ASP A 33 65.18 -15.17 35.46
CA ASP A 33 65.38 -14.19 34.39
C ASP A 33 66.75 -14.38 33.73
N ALA A 34 66.84 -14.03 32.44
CA ALA A 34 68.08 -14.10 31.69
C ALA A 34 69.04 -13.01 32.19
N LEU A 35 70.26 -13.39 32.58
CA LEU A 35 71.26 -12.49 33.13
C LEU A 35 72.56 -12.54 32.33
N LEU A 36 73.09 -11.36 32.02
CA LEU A 36 74.35 -11.13 31.33
C LEU A 36 75.19 -10.09 32.07
N GLU A 37 76.51 -10.23 32.08
CA GLU A 37 77.43 -9.17 32.48
C GLU A 37 78.44 -8.88 31.38
N ILE A 38 78.68 -7.60 31.16
CA ILE A 38 79.60 -7.09 30.15
C ILE A 38 80.68 -6.26 30.85
N ALA A 39 81.95 -6.52 30.56
CA ALA A 39 83.06 -5.73 31.07
C ALA A 39 83.13 -4.35 30.41
N TYR A 40 83.53 -3.34 31.17
CA TYR A 40 83.81 -2.00 30.67
C TYR A 40 85.30 -1.68 30.84
N PRO A 41 85.96 -1.03 29.86
CA PRO A 41 85.44 -0.48 28.60
C PRO A 41 85.48 -1.45 27.41
N SER A 42 85.89 -2.71 27.61
CA SER A 42 86.09 -3.67 26.50
C SER A 42 84.81 -4.15 25.84
N LEU A 43 83.67 -3.97 26.50
CA LEU A 43 82.33 -4.45 26.09
C LEU A 43 82.26 -5.95 25.84
N ARG A 44 83.21 -6.74 26.36
CA ARG A 44 83.17 -8.20 26.28
C ARG A 44 82.19 -8.76 27.30
N VAL A 45 81.37 -9.72 26.89
CA VAL A 45 80.56 -10.49 27.83
C VAL A 45 81.49 -11.29 28.73
N VAL A 46 81.33 -11.14 30.04
CA VAL A 46 82.13 -11.84 31.07
C VAL A 46 81.33 -12.89 31.82
N TYR A 47 80.00 -12.85 31.74
CA TYR A 47 79.13 -13.84 32.36
C TYR A 47 77.79 -13.90 31.66
N MET A 48 77.24 -15.11 31.52
CA MET A 48 75.89 -15.35 31.00
C MET A 48 75.28 -16.54 31.77
N ASN A 49 74.12 -16.34 32.42
CA ASN A 49 73.45 -17.45 33.10
C ASN A 49 72.79 -18.42 32.10
N ARG A 50 72.36 -19.59 32.59
CA ARG A 50 71.79 -20.65 31.73
C ARG A 50 70.56 -20.19 30.94
N VAL A 51 69.72 -19.32 31.52
CA VAL A 51 68.53 -18.81 30.83
C VAL A 51 68.92 -17.90 29.66
N ALA A 52 69.89 -17.00 29.85
CA ALA A 52 70.42 -16.15 28.78
C ALA A 52 71.11 -16.95 27.67
N GLN A 53 71.86 -17.99 28.03
CA GLN A 53 72.48 -18.91 27.06
C GLN A 53 71.43 -19.58 26.17
N VAL A 54 70.34 -20.08 26.75
CA VAL A 54 69.25 -20.72 26.00
C VAL A 54 68.52 -19.73 25.10
N LEU A 55 68.18 -18.52 25.59
CA LEU A 55 67.46 -17.53 24.79
C LEU A 55 68.29 -16.98 23.63
N LEU A 56 69.56 -16.63 23.88
CA LEU A 56 70.45 -16.07 22.86
C LEU A 56 71.14 -17.16 22.01
N ARG A 57 71.02 -18.43 22.39
CA ARG A 57 71.63 -19.60 21.73
C ARG A 57 73.16 -19.56 21.73
N TYR A 58 73.76 -18.96 22.75
CA TYR A 58 75.21 -18.96 22.99
C TYR A 58 75.58 -19.97 24.08
N GLU A 59 76.75 -20.57 23.96
CA GLU A 59 77.31 -21.51 24.93
C GLU A 59 78.38 -20.83 25.80
N GLU A 60 78.75 -21.45 26.92
CA GLU A 60 79.79 -20.95 27.83
C GLU A 60 81.13 -20.76 27.10
N ALA A 61 81.47 -21.64 26.16
CA ALA A 61 82.67 -21.52 25.32
C ALA A 61 82.68 -20.24 24.45
N ASP A 62 81.51 -19.71 24.05
CA ASP A 62 81.42 -18.47 23.30
C ASP A 62 81.70 -17.25 24.20
N VAL A 63 81.25 -17.31 25.47
CA VAL A 63 81.57 -16.29 26.48
C VAL A 63 83.08 -16.26 26.74
N GLU A 64 83.71 -17.43 26.89
CA GLU A 64 85.17 -17.56 27.05
C GLU A 64 85.95 -17.05 25.83
N ALA A 65 85.41 -17.23 24.62
CA ALA A 65 85.98 -16.68 23.39
C ALA A 65 85.91 -15.15 23.31
N GLY A 66 85.15 -14.51 24.21
CA GLY A 66 85.12 -13.05 24.37
C GLY A 66 84.19 -12.34 23.38
N ILE A 67 82.97 -12.86 23.21
CA ILE A 67 81.90 -12.20 22.44
C ILE A 67 81.69 -10.74 22.88
N ASN A 68 81.45 -9.86 21.91
CA ASN A 68 81.12 -8.46 22.19
C ASN A 68 79.64 -8.36 22.57
N GLY A 69 79.36 -7.73 23.70
CA GLY A 69 78.00 -7.54 24.20
C GLY A 69 77.11 -6.67 23.30
N LEU A 70 77.70 -5.83 22.43
CA LEU A 70 76.96 -5.08 21.43
C LEU A 70 76.47 -5.95 20.26
N ASP A 71 77.14 -7.07 19.97
CA ASP A 71 76.74 -7.99 18.89
C ASP A 71 75.47 -8.78 19.26
N LEU A 72 75.08 -8.76 20.53
CA LEU A 72 73.82 -9.33 21.01
C LEU A 72 72.62 -8.43 20.69
N LEU A 73 72.83 -7.21 20.19
CA LEU A 73 71.78 -6.25 19.83
C LEU A 73 71.78 -6.03 18.32
N THR A 74 70.65 -5.57 17.76
CA THR A 74 70.67 -5.04 16.39
C THR A 74 71.57 -3.81 16.31
N PRO A 75 72.09 -3.43 15.12
CA PRO A 75 72.95 -2.26 14.97
C PRO A 75 72.33 -0.97 15.56
N GLU A 76 71.02 -0.78 15.39
CA GLU A 76 70.28 0.35 15.96
C GLU A 76 70.20 0.24 17.49
N GLY A 77 69.93 -0.97 18.01
CA GLY A 77 69.90 -1.23 19.44
C GLY A 77 71.26 -1.03 20.11
N ALA A 78 72.35 -1.42 19.45
CA ALA A 78 73.72 -1.21 19.94
C ALA A 78 74.08 0.28 20.03
N ALA A 79 73.72 1.07 19.00
CA ALA A 79 73.92 2.52 19.01
C ALA A 79 73.13 3.20 20.14
N GLU A 80 71.88 2.77 20.35
CA GLU A 80 71.03 3.27 21.43
C GLU A 80 71.55 2.87 22.81
N ALA A 81 72.02 1.63 22.99
CA ALA A 81 72.63 1.16 24.22
C ALA A 81 73.90 1.96 24.58
N LEU A 82 74.74 2.28 23.60
CA LEU A 82 75.91 3.14 23.78
C LEU A 82 75.51 4.56 24.19
N ARG A 83 74.51 5.15 23.53
CA ARG A 83 73.99 6.49 23.85
C ARG A 83 73.43 6.57 25.28
N ILE A 84 72.68 5.53 25.69
CA ILE A 84 72.18 5.42 27.08
C ILE A 84 73.35 5.32 28.05
N GLY A 85 74.33 4.46 27.75
CA GLY A 85 75.56 4.29 28.52
C GLY A 85 76.30 5.62 28.70
N ASP A 86 76.58 6.31 27.60
CA ASP A 86 77.27 7.60 27.59
C ASP A 86 76.50 8.65 28.40
N SER A 87 75.19 8.80 28.21
CA SER A 87 74.40 9.78 28.97
C SER A 87 74.43 9.56 30.50
N GLN A 88 74.59 8.30 30.94
CA GLN A 88 74.66 7.94 32.36
C GLN A 88 76.10 7.94 32.92
N LEU A 89 77.11 7.69 32.08
CA LEU A 89 78.53 7.58 32.46
C LEU A 89 79.29 8.90 32.28
N GLU A 90 79.02 9.65 31.21
CA GLU A 90 79.82 10.77 30.72
C GLU A 90 80.03 11.90 31.75
N PRO A 91 79.04 12.27 32.60
CA PRO A 91 79.25 13.27 33.66
C PRO A 91 80.16 12.79 34.81
N THR A 92 80.29 11.48 35.00
CA THR A 92 80.88 10.87 36.21
C THR A 92 82.28 10.30 35.95
N VAL A 93 82.45 9.58 34.84
CA VAL A 93 83.71 8.93 34.46
C VAL A 93 84.76 9.93 33.97
N ARG A 94 84.39 10.93 33.15
CA ARG A 94 85.33 11.99 32.72
C ARG A 94 85.77 12.92 33.86
N ALA A 95 84.98 13.00 34.94
CA ALA A 95 85.26 13.86 36.10
C ALA A 95 85.99 13.14 37.24
N GLY A 96 86.29 11.84 37.12
CA GLY A 96 86.96 11.04 38.17
C GLY A 96 86.17 10.94 39.47
N LYS A 97 84.83 11.03 39.41
CA LYS A 97 83.95 11.02 40.59
C LYS A 97 83.27 9.65 40.75
N PRO A 98 82.99 9.21 41.98
CA PRO A 98 82.30 7.94 42.22
C PRO A 98 80.87 7.97 41.68
N TYR A 99 80.45 6.89 41.00
CA TYR A 99 79.10 6.78 40.46
C TYR A 99 78.06 6.68 41.58
N ARG A 100 77.09 7.59 41.59
CA ARG A 100 75.98 7.57 42.56
C ARG A 100 74.78 6.89 41.90
N ARG A 101 74.40 5.72 42.42
CA ARG A 101 73.26 4.94 41.93
C ARG A 101 72.00 5.82 41.84
N GLN A 102 71.46 5.99 40.64
CA GLN A 102 70.20 6.70 40.45
C GLN A 102 69.04 5.85 41.02
N ARG A 103 68.09 6.50 41.71
CA ARG A 103 66.88 5.85 42.24
C ARG A 103 65.84 5.77 41.11
N GLY A 104 65.69 4.59 40.53
CA GLY A 104 64.68 4.28 39.51
C GLY A 104 65.08 3.02 38.74
N GLN A 105 64.13 2.11 38.51
CA GLN A 105 64.33 0.99 37.58
C GLN A 105 63.99 1.49 36.18
N HIS A 106 65.00 1.66 35.33
CA HIS A 106 64.78 1.95 33.91
C HIS A 106 64.72 0.63 33.14
N LEU A 107 63.61 0.45 32.44
CA LEU A 107 63.35 -0.67 31.55
C LEU A 107 63.53 -0.15 30.11
N TYR A 108 64.21 -0.92 29.27
CA TYR A 108 64.49 -0.57 27.89
C TYR A 108 64.04 -1.70 26.97
N ASP A 109 63.38 -1.37 25.87
CA ASP A 109 63.03 -2.35 24.86
C ASP A 109 64.15 -2.43 23.82
N PHE A 110 64.71 -3.63 23.64
CA PHE A 110 65.73 -3.90 22.65
C PHE A 110 65.35 -5.11 21.80
N THR A 111 65.89 -5.17 20.58
CA THR A 111 65.85 -6.38 19.77
C THR A 111 67.16 -7.14 19.99
N MET A 112 67.07 -8.31 20.62
CA MET A 112 68.22 -9.18 20.85
C MET A 112 68.48 -10.04 19.61
N VAL A 113 69.74 -10.33 19.36
CA VAL A 113 70.24 -11.13 18.24
C VAL A 113 70.80 -12.44 18.81
N CYS A 114 70.26 -13.55 18.33
CA CYS A 114 70.72 -14.89 18.66
C CYS A 114 71.98 -15.23 17.86
N LYS A 115 72.73 -16.26 18.32
CA LYS A 115 73.93 -16.78 17.62
C LYS A 115 73.70 -17.17 16.16
N ASP A 116 72.50 -17.61 15.81
CA ASP A 116 72.12 -18.01 14.45
C ASP A 116 71.57 -16.87 13.58
N GLY A 117 71.59 -15.63 14.10
CA GLY A 117 71.10 -14.43 13.41
C GLY A 117 69.59 -14.21 13.52
N THR A 118 68.84 -15.11 14.17
CA THR A 118 67.43 -14.84 14.50
C THR A 118 67.33 -13.75 15.57
N THR A 119 66.21 -13.03 15.61
CA THR A 119 66.03 -11.93 16.56
C THR A 119 64.74 -12.07 17.36
N PHE A 120 64.72 -11.51 18.56
CA PHE A 120 63.52 -11.41 19.38
C PHE A 120 63.47 -10.09 20.16
N PRO A 121 62.27 -9.52 20.36
CA PRO A 121 62.10 -8.37 21.23
C PRO A 121 62.32 -8.78 22.70
N ALA A 122 63.10 -7.99 23.41
CA ALA A 122 63.39 -8.21 24.82
C ALA A 122 63.26 -6.92 25.63
N GLU A 123 62.67 -7.07 26.79
CA GLU A 123 62.61 -6.03 27.82
C GLU A 123 63.86 -6.18 28.69
N VAL A 124 64.73 -5.18 28.68
CA VAL A 124 66.08 -5.20 29.26
C VAL A 124 66.18 -4.21 30.41
N GLN A 125 66.78 -4.65 31.51
CA GLN A 125 67.11 -3.83 32.66
C GLN A 125 68.61 -3.92 32.96
N GLY A 126 69.30 -2.78 32.88
CA GLY A 126 70.73 -2.68 33.14
C GLY A 126 71.06 -2.02 34.48
N SER A 127 72.16 -2.44 35.11
CA SER A 127 72.77 -1.74 36.24
C SER A 127 74.30 -1.85 36.18
N TYR A 128 75.00 -0.80 36.60
CA TYR A 128 76.46 -0.82 36.63
C TYR A 128 76.99 -1.72 37.74
N VAL A 129 78.00 -2.51 37.40
CA VAL A 129 78.85 -3.24 38.35
C VAL A 129 80.01 -2.32 38.71
N LEU A 130 80.10 -1.94 39.98
CA LEU A 130 81.10 -1.01 40.48
C LEU A 130 82.25 -1.76 41.16
N ASP A 131 83.46 -1.20 41.09
CA ASP A 131 84.60 -1.64 41.88
C ASP A 131 84.63 -1.04 43.30
N GLU A 132 85.67 -1.36 44.07
CA GLU A 132 85.89 -0.89 45.45
C GLU A 132 86.01 0.64 45.56
N HIS A 133 86.29 1.34 44.45
CA HIS A 133 86.41 2.80 44.38
C HIS A 133 85.14 3.45 43.80
N SER A 134 84.05 2.68 43.68
CA SER A 134 82.77 3.10 43.08
C SER A 134 82.89 3.52 41.61
N MET A 135 83.86 2.96 40.90
CA MET A 135 84.04 3.14 39.46
C MET A 135 83.39 1.99 38.68
N PRO A 136 82.76 2.26 37.52
CA PRO A 136 82.15 1.21 36.70
C PRO A 136 83.20 0.26 36.12
N ARG A 137 83.14 -1.02 36.53
CA ARG A 137 83.95 -2.12 35.97
C ARG A 137 83.21 -2.91 34.89
N GLY A 138 81.88 -2.84 34.90
CA GLY A 138 81.04 -3.51 33.91
C GLY A 138 79.58 -3.12 34.05
N VAL A 139 78.75 -3.75 33.24
CA VAL A 139 77.30 -3.56 33.25
C VAL A 139 76.63 -4.92 33.31
N ARG A 140 75.69 -5.07 34.24
CA ARG A 140 74.86 -6.25 34.42
C ARG A 140 73.49 -5.98 33.84
N PHE A 141 73.04 -6.87 32.96
CA PHE A 141 71.73 -6.80 32.30
C PHE A 141 70.89 -8.00 32.67
N MET A 142 69.64 -7.76 33.05
CA MET A 142 68.58 -8.76 33.03
C MET A 142 67.71 -8.51 31.82
N PHE A 143 67.27 -9.55 31.12
CA PHE A 143 66.35 -9.41 30.00
C PHE A 143 65.28 -10.51 29.96
N ARG A 144 64.15 -10.20 29.32
CA ARG A 144 63.03 -11.13 29.14
C ARG A 144 62.49 -11.05 27.72
N ASP A 145 62.31 -12.20 27.07
CA ASP A 145 61.64 -12.30 25.78
C ASP A 145 60.16 -11.88 25.89
N THR A 146 59.76 -10.87 25.11
CA THR A 146 58.39 -10.32 25.11
C THR A 146 57.55 -10.78 23.91
N THR A 147 58.07 -11.67 23.06
CA THR A 147 57.40 -12.13 21.82
C THR A 147 55.97 -12.63 22.08
N GLY A 148 55.76 -13.47 23.08
CA GLY A 148 54.43 -14.00 23.43
C GLY A 148 53.46 -12.92 23.90
N ARG A 149 53.95 -11.95 24.70
CA ARG A 149 53.16 -10.82 25.20
C ARG A 149 52.74 -9.91 24.05
N MET A 150 53.66 -9.57 23.14
CA MET A 150 53.38 -8.73 21.97
C MET A 150 52.37 -9.38 21.03
N ARG A 151 52.48 -10.69 20.78
CA ARG A 151 51.50 -11.43 19.96
C ARG A 151 50.10 -11.41 20.58
N THR A 152 50.01 -11.59 21.89
CA THR A 152 48.72 -11.55 22.61
C THR A 152 48.12 -10.15 22.59
N ALA A 153 48.93 -9.11 22.82
CA ALA A 153 48.49 -7.72 22.75
C ALA A 153 47.98 -7.34 21.35
N ALA A 154 48.70 -7.72 20.29
CA ALA A 154 48.29 -7.49 18.91
C ALA A 154 47.03 -8.29 18.50
N ALA A 155 46.81 -9.48 19.06
CA ALA A 155 45.57 -10.22 18.86
C ALA A 155 44.38 -9.55 19.57
N LEU A 156 44.58 -9.08 20.80
CA LEU A 156 43.56 -8.37 21.57
C LEU A 156 43.18 -7.04 20.94
N GLU A 157 44.16 -6.26 20.46
CA GLU A 157 43.94 -5.00 19.76
C GLU A 157 43.10 -5.21 18.49
N ARG A 158 43.41 -6.23 17.69
CA ARG A 158 42.59 -6.61 16.53
C ARG A 158 41.17 -7.01 16.92
N SER A 159 41.02 -7.82 17.97
CA SER A 159 39.69 -8.23 18.46
C SER A 159 38.85 -7.03 18.94
N ASN A 160 39.45 -6.09 19.68
CA ASN A 160 38.79 -4.86 20.11
C ASN A 160 38.41 -3.97 18.93
N GLY A 161 39.26 -3.86 17.91
CA GLY A 161 38.94 -3.14 16.67
C GLY A 161 37.72 -3.72 15.94
N LEU A 162 37.65 -5.05 15.81
CA LEU A 162 36.48 -5.73 15.22
C LEU A 162 35.19 -5.47 16.02
N LEU A 163 35.26 -5.54 17.36
CA LEU A 163 34.10 -5.29 18.23
C LEU A 163 33.61 -3.84 18.15
N ALA A 164 34.52 -2.87 18.06
CA ALA A 164 34.18 -1.47 17.87
C ALA A 164 33.43 -1.26 16.54
N ALA A 165 33.96 -1.81 15.44
CA ALA A 165 33.33 -1.74 14.12
C ALA A 165 31.91 -2.35 14.09
N ILE A 166 31.73 -3.51 14.74
CA ILE A 166 30.43 -4.16 14.88
C ILE A 166 29.46 -3.25 15.64
N THR A 167 29.91 -2.66 16.75
CA THR A 167 29.09 -1.79 17.59
C THR A 167 28.65 -0.54 16.84
N ASP A 168 29.56 0.10 16.10
CA ASP A 168 29.27 1.29 15.32
C ASP A 168 28.29 1.01 14.17
N ALA A 169 28.44 -0.13 13.50
CA ALA A 169 27.52 -0.56 12.46
C ALA A 169 26.10 -0.80 12.99
N GLN A 170 25.97 -1.50 14.13
CA GLN A 170 24.68 -1.72 14.78
C GLN A 170 24.05 -0.39 15.22
N ALA A 171 24.83 0.53 15.80
CA ALA A 171 24.35 1.84 16.20
C ALA A 171 23.85 2.67 15.00
N ASN A 172 24.57 2.64 13.88
CA ASN A 172 24.16 3.33 12.64
C ASN A 172 22.89 2.73 12.04
N PHE A 173 22.76 1.40 12.06
CA PHE A 173 21.54 0.72 11.63
C PHE A 173 20.33 1.10 12.49
N ILE A 174 20.48 1.11 13.83
CA ILE A 174 19.41 1.51 14.78
C ILE A 174 18.99 2.97 14.55
N ARG A 175 19.93 3.85 14.21
CA ARG A 175 19.65 5.26 13.87
C ARG A 175 18.96 5.44 12.50
N GLY A 176 18.70 4.37 11.76
CA GLY A 176 18.02 4.41 10.47
C GLY A 176 18.92 4.86 9.31
N ALA A 177 20.24 4.69 9.42
CA ALA A 177 21.14 4.92 8.29
C ALA A 177 20.78 4.00 7.11
N SER A 178 21.07 4.45 5.89
CA SER A 178 20.84 3.61 4.71
C SER A 178 21.74 2.36 4.77
N PRO A 179 21.28 1.21 4.25
CA PRO A 179 22.06 -0.03 4.28
C PRO A 179 23.46 0.12 3.68
N GLY A 180 23.59 0.86 2.57
CA GLY A 180 24.88 1.12 1.94
C GLY A 180 25.88 1.74 2.91
N VAL A 181 25.49 2.79 3.64
CA VAL A 181 26.37 3.48 4.61
C VAL A 181 26.82 2.54 5.73
N VAL A 182 25.91 1.68 6.23
CA VAL A 182 26.25 0.71 7.29
C VAL A 182 27.24 -0.34 6.77
N PHE A 183 26.98 -0.90 5.58
CA PHE A 183 27.84 -1.92 4.99
C PHE A 183 29.18 -1.37 4.49
N ASP A 184 29.24 -0.12 4.02
CA ASP A 184 30.49 0.54 3.61
C ASP A 184 31.41 0.71 4.83
N SER A 185 30.89 1.26 5.93
CA SER A 185 31.65 1.44 7.18
C SER A 185 32.13 0.10 7.76
N LEU A 186 31.30 -0.95 7.67
CA LEU A 186 31.68 -2.32 8.04
C LEU A 186 32.82 -2.83 7.18
N LEU A 187 32.70 -2.67 5.85
CA LEU A 187 33.70 -3.13 4.90
C LEU A 187 35.04 -2.42 5.12
N ASP A 188 35.05 -1.09 5.29
CA ASP A 188 36.27 -0.32 5.56
C ASP A 188 37.00 -0.83 6.81
N SER A 189 36.26 -0.98 7.91
CA SER A 189 36.81 -1.48 9.18
C SER A 189 37.37 -2.90 9.04
N LEU A 190 36.70 -3.75 8.25
CA LEU A 190 37.14 -5.11 7.99
C LEU A 190 38.45 -5.14 7.18
N LEU A 191 38.56 -4.31 6.15
CA LEU A 191 39.76 -4.24 5.32
C LEU A 191 40.96 -3.76 6.12
N GLU A 192 40.79 -2.72 6.95
CA GLU A 192 41.83 -2.22 7.84
C GLU A 192 42.29 -3.30 8.83
N THR A 193 41.35 -3.98 9.49
CA THR A 193 41.66 -4.96 10.54
C THR A 193 42.30 -6.22 9.96
N THR A 194 41.85 -6.65 8.78
CA THR A 194 42.40 -7.83 8.10
C THR A 194 43.63 -7.51 7.25
N ARG A 195 43.95 -6.23 7.00
CA ARG A 195 44.99 -5.79 6.05
C ARG A 195 44.76 -6.34 4.64
N SER A 196 43.50 -6.36 4.22
CA SER A 196 43.10 -6.81 2.88
C SER A 196 42.98 -5.60 1.96
N GLU A 197 43.33 -5.76 0.68
CA GLU A 197 43.31 -4.65 -0.28
C GLU A 197 41.91 -4.41 -0.85
N TYR A 198 41.13 -5.48 -1.04
CA TYR A 198 39.82 -5.43 -1.67
C TYR A 198 38.81 -6.23 -0.87
N GLY A 199 37.55 -5.85 -0.97
CA GLY A 199 36.47 -6.63 -0.39
C GLY A 199 35.08 -6.20 -0.81
N LEU A 200 34.10 -7.02 -0.44
CA LEU A 200 32.69 -6.81 -0.71
C LEU A 200 31.83 -7.37 0.42
N ILE A 201 30.69 -6.73 0.65
CA ILE A 201 29.58 -7.28 1.43
C ILE A 201 28.37 -7.28 0.52
N GLY A 202 27.73 -8.45 0.36
CA GLY A 202 26.55 -8.59 -0.48
C GLY A 202 25.49 -9.49 0.14
N GLU A 203 24.29 -9.37 -0.41
CA GLU A 203 23.13 -10.18 -0.06
C GLU A 203 22.80 -11.13 -1.21
N VAL A 204 22.45 -12.37 -0.86
CA VAL A 204 22.12 -13.42 -1.82
C VAL A 204 20.62 -13.42 -2.10
N PHE A 205 20.24 -13.02 -3.30
CA PHE A 205 18.86 -13.08 -3.79
C PHE A 205 18.64 -14.34 -4.62
N ARG A 206 17.38 -14.69 -4.86
CA ARG A 206 17.00 -15.81 -5.74
C ARG A 206 16.14 -15.31 -6.88
N LYS A 207 16.39 -15.82 -8.08
CA LYS A 207 15.50 -15.63 -9.24
C LYS A 207 14.25 -16.48 -9.10
N ALA A 208 13.25 -16.23 -9.96
CA ALA A 208 12.01 -17.01 -9.99
C ALA A 208 12.20 -18.52 -10.23
N ASP A 209 13.31 -18.90 -10.87
CA ASP A 209 13.71 -20.31 -11.10
C ASP A 209 14.46 -20.95 -9.91
N GLY A 210 14.65 -20.19 -8.81
CA GLY A 210 15.36 -20.63 -7.61
C GLY A 210 16.88 -20.41 -7.63
N THR A 211 17.45 -19.97 -8.75
CA THR A 211 18.91 -19.75 -8.91
C THR A 211 19.37 -18.58 -8.04
N PRO A 212 20.37 -18.77 -7.16
CA PRO A 212 20.90 -17.69 -6.34
C PRO A 212 21.77 -16.73 -7.16
N TYR A 213 21.78 -15.46 -6.78
CA TYR A 213 22.71 -14.45 -7.27
C TYR A 213 23.03 -13.47 -6.13
N LEU A 214 24.23 -12.90 -6.15
CA LEU A 214 24.67 -11.95 -5.13
C LEU A 214 24.42 -10.53 -5.61
N LYS A 215 23.92 -9.66 -4.75
CA LYS A 215 23.85 -8.22 -4.97
C LYS A 215 24.67 -7.51 -3.89
N THR A 216 25.65 -6.71 -4.28
CA THR A 216 26.55 -6.04 -3.33
C THR A 216 25.92 -4.81 -2.71
N TRP A 217 26.12 -4.64 -1.41
CA TRP A 217 25.79 -3.41 -0.68
C TRP A 217 26.99 -2.50 -0.51
N ALA A 218 28.15 -3.10 -0.29
CA ALA A 218 29.44 -2.42 -0.19
C ALA A 218 30.46 -3.19 -1.04
N LEU A 219 31.32 -2.47 -1.75
CA LEU A 219 32.32 -3.05 -2.62
C LEU A 219 33.43 -2.03 -2.82
N THR A 220 34.67 -2.42 -2.50
CA THR A 220 35.84 -1.57 -2.76
C THR A 220 35.89 -1.19 -4.23
N ASN A 221 36.26 0.05 -4.55
CA ASN A 221 36.35 0.48 -5.93
C ASN A 221 37.42 -0.33 -6.69
N ILE A 222 36.96 -1.32 -7.45
CA ILE A 222 37.78 -2.14 -8.33
C ILE A 222 37.73 -1.61 -9.77
N SER A 223 37.28 -0.39 -10.04
CA SER A 223 37.05 0.09 -11.41
C SER A 223 38.34 0.33 -12.20
N TRP A 224 38.64 -0.56 -13.16
CA TRP A 224 39.94 -0.66 -13.83
C TRP A 224 40.00 -0.11 -15.26
N ASP A 225 38.86 0.15 -15.91
CA ASP A 225 38.77 0.87 -17.19
C ASP A 225 37.60 1.87 -17.17
N GLU A 226 37.53 2.77 -18.16
CA GLU A 226 36.51 3.82 -18.20
C GLU A 226 35.09 3.24 -18.29
N ALA A 227 34.92 2.04 -18.86
CA ALA A 227 33.64 1.34 -18.96
C ALA A 227 33.18 0.76 -17.61
N SER A 228 34.07 0.14 -16.85
CA SER A 228 33.82 -0.43 -15.52
C SER A 228 33.65 0.66 -14.48
N ARG A 229 34.37 1.78 -14.63
CA ARG A 229 34.22 2.98 -13.78
C ARG A 229 32.87 3.66 -14.02
N ARG A 230 32.44 3.79 -15.27
CA ARG A 230 31.06 4.23 -15.58
C ARG A 230 30.01 3.27 -15.03
N LEU A 231 30.21 1.95 -15.11
CA LEU A 231 29.28 0.97 -14.55
C LEU A 231 29.20 1.07 -13.00
N TYR A 232 30.32 1.31 -12.34
CA TYR A 232 30.39 1.56 -10.89
C TYR A 232 29.76 2.89 -10.52
N ASP A 233 30.00 3.97 -11.27
CA ASP A 233 29.44 5.29 -11.02
C ASP A 233 27.91 5.33 -11.30
N GLU A 234 27.44 4.61 -12.33
CA GLU A 234 26.02 4.48 -12.69
C GLU A 234 25.24 3.56 -11.73
N ARG A 235 25.88 2.52 -11.17
CA ARG A 235 25.22 1.53 -10.29
C ARG A 235 25.66 1.56 -8.83
N GLY A 236 26.61 2.40 -8.45
CA GLY A 236 27.20 2.42 -7.10
C GLY A 236 26.17 2.65 -5.99
N SER A 237 25.10 3.39 -6.28
CA SER A 237 23.98 3.60 -5.35
C SER A 237 22.97 2.43 -5.29
N THR A 238 23.00 1.51 -6.26
CA THR A 238 22.03 0.39 -6.37
C THR A 238 22.66 -1.00 -6.19
N GLY A 239 23.99 -1.10 -6.18
CA GLY A 239 24.75 -2.34 -6.00
C GLY A 239 25.03 -3.10 -7.31
N MET A 240 26.11 -3.90 -7.33
CA MET A 240 26.45 -4.77 -8.45
C MET A 240 25.88 -6.19 -8.26
N GLU A 241 25.44 -6.80 -9.36
CA GLU A 241 24.88 -8.16 -9.35
C GLU A 241 25.87 -9.18 -9.92
N PHE A 242 26.15 -10.23 -9.14
CA PHE A 242 27.00 -11.35 -9.53
C PHE A 242 26.14 -12.60 -9.69
N THR A 243 26.04 -13.08 -10.92
CA THR A 243 25.23 -14.25 -11.31
C THR A 243 26.07 -15.48 -11.64
N ASN A 244 27.40 -15.34 -11.75
CA ASN A 244 28.29 -16.46 -12.06
C ASN A 244 28.59 -17.31 -10.82
N LEU A 245 27.86 -18.42 -10.68
CA LEU A 245 28.03 -19.38 -9.60
C LEU A 245 29.27 -20.29 -9.78
N ASN A 246 29.85 -20.35 -10.97
CA ASN A 246 31.09 -21.09 -11.26
C ASN A 246 32.31 -20.20 -11.02
N SER A 247 32.45 -19.71 -9.79
CA SER A 247 33.57 -18.85 -9.34
C SER A 247 33.86 -19.10 -7.86
N LEU A 248 34.95 -18.54 -7.31
CA LEU A 248 35.25 -18.66 -5.88
C LEU A 248 34.12 -18.09 -5.00
N LEU A 249 33.61 -16.91 -5.39
CA LEU A 249 32.41 -16.26 -4.84
C LEU A 249 31.17 -17.15 -4.95
N GLY A 250 30.92 -17.67 -6.14
CA GLY A 250 29.78 -18.54 -6.42
C GLY A 250 29.79 -19.85 -5.62
N CYS A 251 30.97 -20.44 -5.44
CA CYS A 251 31.14 -21.65 -4.65
C CYS A 251 30.87 -21.43 -3.16
N ALA A 252 31.25 -20.26 -2.61
CA ALA A 252 30.91 -19.92 -1.23
C ALA A 252 29.39 -19.84 -1.03
N ILE A 253 28.67 -19.28 -2.02
CA ILE A 253 27.20 -19.18 -2.01
C ILE A 253 26.53 -20.56 -2.13
N THR A 254 27.01 -21.42 -3.03
CA THR A 254 26.38 -22.72 -3.29
C THR A 254 26.72 -23.78 -2.27
N SER A 255 27.93 -23.77 -1.71
CA SER A 255 28.34 -24.72 -0.66
C SER A 255 27.89 -24.31 0.75
N GLY A 256 27.74 -23.01 1.01
CA GLY A 256 27.50 -22.50 2.36
C GLY A 256 28.73 -22.61 3.27
N GLU A 257 29.91 -22.92 2.72
CA GLU A 257 31.17 -23.06 3.46
C GLU A 257 32.16 -21.93 3.11
N PRO A 258 33.03 -21.53 4.06
CA PRO A 258 34.14 -20.63 3.79
C PRO A 258 35.05 -21.13 2.65
N ILE A 259 35.46 -20.23 1.76
CA ILE A 259 36.40 -20.51 0.67
C ILE A 259 37.68 -19.71 0.89
N ILE A 260 38.77 -20.42 1.19
CA ILE A 260 40.13 -19.84 1.26
C ILE A 260 40.89 -20.22 -0.01
N ALA A 261 41.42 -19.23 -0.73
CA ALA A 261 42.29 -19.44 -1.87
C ALA A 261 43.50 -18.49 -1.80
N ASN A 262 44.67 -19.02 -1.38
CA ASN A 262 45.93 -18.27 -1.33
C ASN A 262 46.73 -18.33 -2.65
N ASP A 263 46.23 -19.09 -3.63
CA ASP A 263 46.62 -19.03 -5.03
C ASP A 263 45.35 -19.17 -5.90
N PRO A 264 44.57 -18.08 -6.05
CA PRO A 264 43.32 -18.08 -6.82
C PRO A 264 43.50 -18.48 -8.28
N ALA A 265 44.66 -18.21 -8.88
CA ALA A 265 44.94 -18.52 -10.29
C ALA A 265 44.96 -20.03 -10.56
N HIS A 266 45.43 -20.83 -9.60
CA HIS A 266 45.49 -22.29 -9.72
C HIS A 266 44.41 -23.04 -8.92
N HIS A 267 43.51 -22.32 -8.24
CA HIS A 267 42.48 -22.95 -7.41
C HIS A 267 41.48 -23.79 -8.22
N PRO A 268 41.10 -25.01 -7.79
CA PRO A 268 40.18 -25.90 -8.53
C PRO A 268 38.80 -25.28 -8.82
N ARG A 269 38.34 -24.39 -7.93
CA ARG A 269 37.04 -23.69 -8.01
C ARG A 269 37.12 -22.34 -8.73
N ARG A 270 38.17 -22.07 -9.51
CA ARG A 270 38.35 -20.79 -10.23
C ARG A 270 37.33 -20.63 -11.35
N GLY A 271 36.84 -19.41 -11.54
CA GLY A 271 35.86 -19.06 -12.59
C GLY A 271 36.40 -18.20 -13.73
N GLY A 272 37.72 -17.96 -13.75
CA GLY A 272 38.32 -16.90 -14.58
C GLY A 272 38.09 -15.50 -13.98
N MET A 273 38.80 -14.50 -14.50
CA MET A 273 38.63 -13.09 -14.14
C MET A 273 38.09 -12.31 -15.35
N PRO A 274 37.19 -11.34 -15.14
CA PRO A 274 36.78 -10.42 -16.21
C PRO A 274 37.99 -9.67 -16.81
N PRO A 275 37.95 -9.28 -18.09
CA PRO A 275 39.01 -8.49 -18.70
C PRO A 275 39.30 -7.21 -17.90
N GLY A 276 40.55 -7.01 -17.50
CA GLY A 276 41.04 -5.84 -16.76
C GLY A 276 40.95 -5.92 -15.23
N HIS A 277 40.38 -6.98 -14.65
CA HIS A 277 40.31 -7.18 -13.20
C HIS A 277 41.70 -7.14 -12.53
N PRO A 278 41.87 -6.49 -11.36
CA PRO A 278 43.13 -6.48 -10.63
C PRO A 278 43.61 -7.91 -10.28
N PRO A 279 44.93 -8.13 -10.14
CA PRO A 279 45.43 -9.45 -9.81
C PRO A 279 44.86 -9.92 -8.47
N LEU A 280 44.23 -11.11 -8.49
CA LEU A 280 43.69 -11.76 -7.31
C LEU A 280 44.72 -12.74 -6.77
N ASN A 281 45.51 -12.30 -5.79
CA ASN A 281 46.63 -13.03 -5.20
C ASN A 281 46.18 -13.91 -4.01
N ALA A 282 45.18 -13.46 -3.27
CA ALA A 282 44.56 -14.24 -2.21
C ALA A 282 43.08 -13.88 -2.10
N PHE A 283 42.22 -14.83 -1.71
CA PHE A 283 40.79 -14.63 -1.57
C PHE A 283 40.25 -15.39 -0.36
N LEU A 284 39.37 -14.73 0.40
CA LEU A 284 38.56 -15.35 1.44
C LEU A 284 37.09 -14.97 1.21
N GLY A 285 36.26 -15.98 0.94
CA GLY A 285 34.81 -15.86 0.84
C GLY A 285 34.13 -16.47 2.05
N LEU A 286 33.32 -15.69 2.76
CA LEU A 286 32.65 -16.06 3.99
C LEU A 286 31.13 -15.97 3.80
N PRO A 287 30.42 -17.10 3.65
CA PRO A 287 28.97 -17.09 3.52
C PRO A 287 28.32 -16.69 4.85
N VAL A 288 27.29 -15.84 4.75
CA VAL A 288 26.44 -15.45 5.87
C VAL A 288 25.25 -16.40 5.88
N VAL A 289 25.26 -17.35 6.82
CA VAL A 289 24.24 -18.40 6.93
C VAL A 289 23.31 -18.10 8.10
N VAL A 290 22.01 -18.03 7.84
CA VAL A 290 20.97 -17.88 8.87
C VAL A 290 19.92 -18.97 8.66
N SER A 291 19.61 -19.73 9.72
CA SER A 291 18.64 -20.84 9.67
C SER A 291 18.90 -21.87 8.58
N GLY A 292 20.17 -22.11 8.23
CA GLY A 292 20.59 -23.05 7.18
C GLY A 292 20.53 -22.53 5.75
N GLU A 293 20.15 -21.27 5.53
CA GLU A 293 20.18 -20.61 4.23
C GLU A 293 21.32 -19.58 4.15
N VAL A 294 22.03 -19.56 3.02
CA VAL A 294 23.00 -18.49 2.70
C VAL A 294 22.23 -17.24 2.29
N ILE A 295 22.17 -16.24 3.18
CA ILE A 295 21.47 -14.99 2.94
C ILE A 295 22.40 -13.85 2.48
N GLY A 296 23.71 -14.02 2.65
CA GLY A 296 24.69 -13.02 2.27
C GLY A 296 26.07 -13.62 2.09
N LEU A 297 27.00 -12.77 1.68
CA LEU A 297 28.40 -13.14 1.48
C LEU A 297 29.29 -11.96 1.81
N LEU A 298 30.33 -12.24 2.56
CA LEU A 298 31.47 -11.36 2.74
C LEU A 298 32.65 -11.89 1.92
N GLY A 299 33.32 -11.03 1.16
CA GLY A 299 34.53 -11.39 0.42
C GLY A 299 35.65 -10.40 0.72
N ILE A 300 36.85 -10.89 1.00
CA ILE A 300 38.07 -10.06 1.12
C ILE A 300 39.22 -10.68 0.33
N ALA A 301 40.13 -9.85 -0.15
CA ALA A 301 41.18 -10.26 -1.07
C ALA A 301 42.53 -9.57 -0.84
N ASN A 302 43.58 -10.24 -1.32
CA ASN A 302 44.97 -9.77 -1.40
C ASN A 302 45.64 -9.39 -0.07
N ARG A 303 45.25 -10.01 1.05
CA ARG A 303 46.04 -9.88 2.28
C ARG A 303 47.46 -10.45 2.07
N PRO A 304 48.53 -9.70 2.41
CA PRO A 304 49.89 -10.23 2.40
C PRO A 304 50.01 -11.47 3.31
N GLY A 305 50.53 -12.57 2.76
CA GLY A 305 50.65 -13.85 3.48
C GLY A 305 49.41 -14.77 3.38
N GLY A 306 48.35 -14.35 2.69
CA GLY A 306 47.15 -15.15 2.48
C GLY A 306 46.26 -15.26 3.73
N TYR A 307 45.22 -16.10 3.67
CA TYR A 307 44.24 -16.35 4.73
C TYR A 307 44.36 -17.78 5.29
N SER A 308 43.88 -17.97 6.52
CA SER A 308 43.90 -19.22 7.27
C SER A 308 42.52 -19.51 7.87
N GLU A 309 42.31 -20.73 8.37
CA GLU A 309 41.07 -21.09 9.07
C GLU A 309 40.84 -20.26 10.34
N GLN A 310 41.91 -19.82 11.00
CA GLN A 310 41.80 -18.94 12.17
C GLN A 310 41.16 -17.60 11.79
N ASP A 311 41.43 -17.07 10.59
CA ASP A 311 40.81 -15.83 10.12
C ASP A 311 39.30 -15.99 9.91
N CYS A 312 38.86 -17.17 9.45
CA CYS A 312 37.44 -17.48 9.37
C CYS A 312 36.78 -17.49 10.76
N ALA A 313 37.48 -18.02 11.78
CA ALA A 313 37.00 -18.06 13.15
C ALA A 313 36.94 -16.65 13.77
N ASP A 314 37.99 -15.85 13.59
CA ASP A 314 38.09 -14.49 14.12
C ASP A 314 37.02 -13.55 13.53
N LEU A 315 36.58 -13.81 12.29
CA LEU A 315 35.56 -13.03 11.59
C LEU A 315 34.12 -13.51 11.84
N GLN A 316 33.90 -14.59 12.60
CA GLN A 316 32.54 -15.08 12.91
C GLN A 316 31.62 -14.00 13.54
N PRO A 317 32.04 -13.19 14.52
CA PRO A 317 31.20 -12.13 15.07
C PRO A 317 30.75 -11.10 14.02
N PHE A 318 31.61 -10.85 13.03
CA PHE A 318 31.32 -9.93 11.94
C PHE A 318 30.30 -10.53 10.97
N ILE A 319 30.46 -11.81 10.60
CA ILE A 319 29.49 -12.56 9.78
C ILE A 319 28.11 -12.57 10.46
N ALA A 320 28.06 -12.83 11.77
CA ALA A 320 26.81 -12.84 12.54
C ALA A 320 26.12 -11.45 12.55
N THR A 321 26.91 -10.38 12.64
CA THR A 321 26.40 -9.00 12.57
C THR A 321 25.82 -8.68 11.19
N CYS A 322 26.54 -9.02 10.11
CA CYS A 322 26.02 -8.90 8.75
C CYS A 322 24.71 -9.71 8.59
N GLY A 323 24.64 -10.92 9.13
CA GLY A 323 23.44 -11.76 9.10
C GLY A 323 22.24 -11.09 9.77
N THR A 324 22.44 -10.55 10.98
CA THR A 324 21.39 -9.85 11.73
C THR A 324 20.85 -8.63 10.97
N ILE A 325 21.75 -7.83 10.38
CA ILE A 325 21.37 -6.63 9.61
C ILE A 325 20.63 -7.01 8.32
N ILE A 326 21.13 -8.01 7.59
CA ILE A 326 20.48 -8.50 6.36
C ILE A 326 19.09 -9.06 6.68
N GLU A 327 18.96 -9.89 7.70
CA GLU A 327 17.68 -10.51 8.11
C GLU A 327 16.66 -9.46 8.58
N ALA A 328 17.05 -8.55 9.47
CA ALA A 328 16.18 -7.46 9.94
C ALA A 328 15.63 -6.65 8.75
N ARG A 329 16.47 -6.40 7.75
CA ARG A 329 16.08 -5.68 6.55
C ARG A 329 15.17 -6.48 5.62
N ARG A 330 15.42 -7.78 5.43
CA ARG A 330 14.52 -8.66 4.68
C ARG A 330 13.13 -8.68 5.29
N ASN A 331 13.06 -8.78 6.61
CA ASN A 331 11.80 -8.77 7.35
C ASN A 331 11.08 -7.42 7.18
N GLU A 332 11.80 -6.30 7.27
CA GLU A 332 11.23 -4.97 7.10
C GLU A 332 10.73 -4.71 5.67
N THR A 333 11.50 -5.08 4.65
CA THR A 333 11.08 -4.98 3.24
C THR A 333 9.88 -5.88 2.96
N GLY A 334 9.94 -7.14 3.40
CA GLY A 334 8.83 -8.08 3.24
C GLY A 334 7.55 -7.61 3.94
N ARG A 335 7.67 -7.01 5.13
CA ARG A 335 6.56 -6.39 5.86
C ARG A 335 5.96 -5.22 5.08
N LYS A 336 6.80 -4.29 4.58
CA LYS A 336 6.35 -3.15 3.77
C LYS A 336 5.64 -3.60 2.49
N GLU A 337 6.19 -4.58 1.78
CA GLU A 337 5.57 -5.14 0.56
C GLU A 337 4.24 -5.83 0.87
N ALA A 338 4.15 -6.57 1.99
CA ALA A 338 2.91 -7.21 2.43
C ALA A 338 1.84 -6.17 2.82
N GLU A 339 2.24 -5.11 3.52
CA GLU A 339 1.36 -3.98 3.89
C GLU A 339 0.87 -3.22 2.66
N GLU A 340 1.75 -2.94 1.70
CA GLU A 340 1.38 -2.29 0.44
C GLU A 340 0.43 -3.17 -0.38
N ARG A 341 0.73 -4.47 -0.49
CA ARG A 341 -0.13 -5.44 -1.18
C ARG A 341 -1.51 -5.53 -0.52
N LEU A 342 -1.57 -5.56 0.81
CA LEU A 342 -2.82 -5.52 1.56
C LEU A 342 -3.58 -4.21 1.29
N GLY A 343 -2.90 -3.06 1.34
CA GLY A 343 -3.50 -1.75 1.05
C GLY A 343 -4.03 -1.64 -0.38
N LEU A 344 -3.36 -2.24 -1.36
CA LEU A 344 -3.85 -2.33 -2.74
C LEU A 344 -5.06 -3.26 -2.87
N ALA A 345 -5.04 -4.42 -2.20
CA ALA A 345 -6.17 -5.35 -2.21
C ALA A 345 -7.44 -4.73 -1.58
N LEU A 346 -7.29 -4.06 -0.43
CA LEU A 346 -8.40 -3.35 0.22
C LEU A 346 -8.96 -2.24 -0.68
N ARG A 347 -8.09 -1.46 -1.34
CA ARG A 347 -8.48 -0.42 -2.30
C ARG A 347 -9.22 -0.99 -3.52
N GLY A 348 -8.71 -2.07 -4.09
CA GLY A 348 -9.31 -2.71 -5.27
C GLY A 348 -10.67 -3.34 -4.98
N ALA A 349 -10.90 -3.79 -3.74
CA ALA A 349 -12.18 -4.34 -3.29
C ALA A 349 -13.14 -3.30 -2.69
N ASP A 350 -12.77 -2.02 -2.65
CA ASP A 350 -13.47 -0.95 -1.94
C ASP A 350 -13.84 -1.32 -0.47
N LEU A 351 -12.94 -2.06 0.19
CA LEU A 351 -13.11 -2.57 1.54
C LEU A 351 -12.38 -1.68 2.54
N SER A 352 -13.07 -1.35 3.62
CA SER A 352 -12.56 -0.57 4.74
C SER A 352 -12.55 -1.41 6.01
N ILE A 353 -11.40 -1.56 6.66
CA ILE A 353 -11.29 -2.40 7.86
C ILE A 353 -11.61 -1.63 9.13
N TRP A 354 -12.18 -2.33 10.11
CA TRP A 354 -12.42 -1.83 11.45
C TRP A 354 -12.01 -2.84 12.50
N GLU A 355 -11.61 -2.32 13.66
CA GLU A 355 -11.26 -3.08 14.84
C GLU A 355 -11.86 -2.42 16.07
N TRP A 356 -12.60 -3.18 16.86
CA TRP A 356 -13.30 -2.72 18.04
C TRP A 356 -12.77 -3.43 19.27
N HIS A 357 -12.16 -2.65 20.17
CA HIS A 357 -11.82 -3.08 21.51
C HIS A 357 -13.02 -2.87 22.45
N ILE A 358 -13.72 -3.95 22.76
CA ILE A 358 -15.04 -3.95 23.39
C ILE A 358 -15.02 -3.40 24.82
N PRO A 359 -14.13 -3.86 25.73
CA PRO A 359 -14.09 -3.37 27.12
C PRO A 359 -13.90 -1.85 27.28
N HIS A 360 -13.13 -1.24 26.38
CA HIS A 360 -12.82 0.20 26.40
C HIS A 360 -13.69 1.01 25.43
N GLY A 361 -14.57 0.35 24.66
CA GLY A 361 -15.40 0.99 23.65
C GLY A 361 -14.63 1.65 22.49
N ARG A 362 -13.34 1.33 22.28
CA ARG A 362 -12.48 1.99 21.27
C ARG A 362 -12.61 1.30 19.91
N LEU A 363 -12.98 2.06 18.90
CA LEU A 363 -13.10 1.64 17.51
C LEU A 363 -12.00 2.30 16.67
N PHE A 364 -11.22 1.47 15.99
CA PHE A 364 -10.25 1.87 14.99
C PHE A 364 -10.82 1.56 13.60
N THR A 365 -10.61 2.48 12.65
CA THR A 365 -10.98 2.29 11.25
C THR A 365 -9.77 2.59 10.40
N GLY A 366 -9.25 1.59 9.67
CA GLY A 366 -7.94 1.68 9.01
C GLY A 366 -7.97 2.41 7.67
N TYR A 367 -8.84 1.97 6.77
CA TYR A 367 -9.05 2.55 5.44
C TYR A 367 -10.51 3.03 5.37
N ARG A 368 -10.79 4.16 4.72
CA ARG A 368 -12.15 4.62 4.43
C ARG A 368 -12.37 4.59 2.92
N PRO A 369 -13.56 4.21 2.43
CA PRO A 369 -13.83 4.18 0.99
C PRO A 369 -13.70 5.60 0.44
N ARG A 370 -13.27 5.74 -0.81
CA ARG A 370 -12.97 7.03 -1.48
C ARG A 370 -14.13 8.04 -1.49
N ASN A 371 -15.35 7.61 -1.13
CA ASN A 371 -16.60 8.38 -1.18
C ASN A 371 -17.22 8.68 0.20
N MET A 372 -16.57 8.33 1.32
CA MET A 372 -16.95 8.84 2.64
C MET A 372 -16.05 10.03 2.98
N ALA A 373 -16.65 11.19 3.26
CA ALA A 373 -16.02 12.50 3.38
C ALA A 373 -14.60 12.51 4.00
N ASP A 374 -13.76 13.38 3.43
CA ASP A 374 -12.37 13.74 3.76
C ASP A 374 -12.13 14.22 5.20
N ALA A 375 -12.60 13.47 6.20
CA ALA A 375 -12.13 13.62 7.57
C ALA A 375 -10.82 12.85 7.69
N GLU A 376 -9.71 13.58 7.92
CA GLU A 376 -8.39 12.99 8.16
C GLU A 376 -8.48 11.85 9.18
N PRO A 377 -7.71 10.75 9.00
CA PRO A 377 -7.60 9.70 10.00
C PRO A 377 -7.01 10.30 11.28
N GLY A 378 -7.88 10.71 12.21
CA GLY A 378 -7.47 11.06 13.55
C GLY A 378 -6.85 9.83 14.20
N MET A 379 -5.54 9.86 14.48
CA MET A 379 -4.79 8.79 15.15
C MET A 379 -5.33 8.42 16.56
N GLY A 380 -6.32 9.13 17.08
CA GLY A 380 -7.07 8.74 18.27
C GLY A 380 -8.31 7.95 17.87
N GLY A 381 -8.28 6.62 18.00
CA GLY A 381 -9.45 5.77 17.77
C GLY A 381 -10.74 6.37 18.35
N THR A 382 -11.83 6.30 17.59
CA THR A 382 -13.14 6.82 17.98
C THR A 382 -13.81 5.86 18.96
N THR A 383 -14.92 6.26 19.59
CA THR A 383 -15.74 5.31 20.36
C THR A 383 -16.80 4.68 19.46
N LEU A 384 -17.28 3.49 19.82
CA LEU A 384 -18.43 2.88 19.13
C LEU A 384 -19.62 3.84 19.08
N GLN A 385 -19.88 4.57 20.17
CA GLN A 385 -21.00 5.51 20.27
C GLN A 385 -20.89 6.65 19.25
N GLN A 386 -19.72 7.29 19.15
CA GLN A 386 -19.45 8.34 18.16
C GLN A 386 -19.59 7.82 16.73
N TRP A 387 -19.20 6.57 16.49
CA TRP A 387 -19.38 5.97 15.16
C TRP A 387 -20.86 5.67 14.84
N LEU A 388 -21.64 5.18 15.82
CA LEU A 388 -23.09 4.97 15.67
C LEU A 388 -23.84 6.27 15.34
N GLU A 389 -23.34 7.44 15.77
CA GLU A 389 -23.89 8.74 15.38
C GLU A 389 -23.79 9.01 13.88
N LEU A 390 -22.79 8.45 13.20
CA LEU A 390 -22.62 8.54 11.74
C LEU A 390 -23.55 7.60 10.98
N VAL A 391 -24.15 6.61 11.65
CA VAL A 391 -25.13 5.69 11.07
C VAL A 391 -26.51 6.36 11.02
N HIS A 392 -27.23 6.17 9.92
CA HIS A 392 -28.57 6.69 9.73
C HIS A 392 -29.48 6.28 10.90
N PRO A 393 -30.24 7.21 11.52
CA PRO A 393 -31.03 6.92 12.73
C PRO A 393 -31.98 5.72 12.60
N GLY A 394 -32.60 5.53 11.43
CA GLY A 394 -33.48 4.40 11.16
C GLY A 394 -32.79 3.02 11.06
N ASP A 395 -31.46 2.98 10.92
CA ASP A 395 -30.70 1.72 10.75
C ASP A 395 -29.95 1.33 12.04
N ARG A 396 -29.76 2.26 13.00
CA ARG A 396 -29.00 2.03 14.24
C ARG A 396 -29.51 0.85 15.07
N PRO A 397 -30.83 0.69 15.34
CA PRO A 397 -31.30 -0.40 16.18
C PRO A 397 -30.97 -1.79 15.59
N ARG A 398 -31.00 -1.91 14.26
CA ARG A 398 -30.67 -3.16 13.56
C ARG A 398 -29.18 -3.48 13.67
N LEU A 399 -28.33 -2.47 13.55
CA LEU A 399 -26.88 -2.64 13.66
C LEU A 399 -26.46 -2.97 15.09
N GLU A 400 -27.04 -2.29 16.09
CA GLU A 400 -26.83 -2.58 17.51
C GLU A 400 -27.25 -4.01 17.86
N ALA A 401 -28.41 -4.46 17.36
CA ALA A 401 -28.86 -5.84 17.53
C ALA A 401 -27.88 -6.84 16.89
N ALA A 402 -27.42 -6.60 15.66
CA ALA A 402 -26.46 -7.47 14.99
C ALA A 402 -25.11 -7.58 15.75
N LEU A 403 -24.64 -6.46 16.33
CA LEU A 403 -23.45 -6.44 17.18
C LEU A 403 -23.67 -7.21 18.48
N ALA A 404 -24.81 -7.03 19.14
CA ALA A 404 -25.15 -7.70 20.39
C ALA A 404 -25.32 -9.22 20.21
N ASP A 405 -26.07 -9.63 19.18
CA ASP A 405 -26.34 -11.04 18.88
C ASP A 405 -25.04 -11.80 18.61
N HIS A 406 -24.14 -11.22 17.81
CA HIS A 406 -22.85 -11.86 17.55
C HIS A 406 -21.94 -11.88 18.79
N SER A 407 -21.93 -10.80 19.58
CA SER A 407 -21.18 -10.73 20.83
C SER A 407 -21.60 -11.83 21.81
N ALA A 408 -22.91 -12.10 21.87
CA ALA A 408 -23.52 -13.18 22.65
C ALA A 408 -23.37 -14.59 22.01
N GLY A 409 -22.76 -14.70 20.82
CA GLY A 409 -22.57 -15.97 20.13
C GLY A 409 -23.83 -16.55 19.47
N LEU A 410 -24.87 -15.73 19.29
CA LEU A 410 -26.14 -16.15 18.66
C LEU A 410 -26.05 -16.21 17.13
N THR A 411 -25.09 -15.50 16.54
CA THR A 411 -24.85 -15.47 15.08
C THR A 411 -23.39 -15.77 14.76
N PRO A 412 -23.09 -16.37 13.59
CA PRO A 412 -21.72 -16.74 13.21
C PRO A 412 -20.84 -15.54 12.86
N LEU A 413 -21.44 -14.42 12.45
CA LEU A 413 -20.75 -13.17 12.12
C LEU A 413 -21.71 -11.98 12.25
N ILE A 414 -21.17 -10.80 12.51
CA ILE A 414 -21.88 -9.52 12.42
C ILE A 414 -22.13 -9.27 10.94
N GLU A 415 -23.39 -9.19 10.50
CA GLU A 415 -23.75 -8.80 9.14
C GLU A 415 -24.86 -7.75 9.18
N CYS A 416 -24.62 -6.58 8.61
CA CYS A 416 -25.66 -5.57 8.51
C CYS A 416 -25.42 -4.63 7.33
N GLU A 417 -26.42 -4.51 6.46
CA GLU A 417 -26.49 -3.40 5.49
C GLU A 417 -27.04 -2.17 6.21
N HIS A 418 -26.36 -1.04 6.17
CA HIS A 418 -26.86 0.20 6.78
C HIS A 418 -26.33 1.42 6.04
N ARG A 419 -26.90 2.58 6.34
CA ARG A 419 -26.48 3.85 5.74
C ARG A 419 -25.53 4.59 6.67
N LEU A 420 -24.39 4.98 6.14
CA LEU A 420 -23.39 5.84 6.78
C LEU A 420 -23.45 7.25 6.19
N SER A 421 -23.23 8.26 7.03
CA SER A 421 -23.18 9.65 6.62
C SER A 421 -21.99 9.90 5.68
N ALA A 422 -22.27 10.40 4.48
CA ALA A 422 -21.26 10.81 3.50
C ALA A 422 -21.07 12.35 3.45
N GLY A 423 -21.86 13.08 4.25
CA GLY A 423 -21.91 14.53 4.29
C GLY A 423 -23.26 15.02 4.83
N PRO A 424 -23.46 16.33 5.02
CA PRO A 424 -24.72 16.87 5.54
C PRO A 424 -25.93 16.46 4.68
N GLY A 425 -26.77 15.57 5.20
CA GLY A 425 -27.96 15.05 4.51
C GLY A 425 -27.70 14.00 3.43
N GLN A 426 -26.45 13.59 3.21
CA GLN A 426 -26.08 12.58 2.21
C GLN A 426 -25.74 11.26 2.90
N TRP A 427 -26.26 10.16 2.34
CA TRP A 427 -26.12 8.81 2.89
C TRP A 427 -25.50 7.87 1.87
N SER A 428 -24.58 7.03 2.31
CA SER A 428 -24.00 5.95 1.53
C SER A 428 -24.36 4.61 2.15
N TRP A 429 -24.82 3.67 1.33
CA TRP A 429 -25.06 2.30 1.76
C TRP A 429 -23.75 1.55 1.93
N VAL A 430 -23.63 0.87 3.07
CA VAL A 430 -22.52 -0.03 3.38
C VAL A 430 -23.03 -1.38 3.86
N LEU A 431 -22.27 -2.42 3.55
CA LEU A 431 -22.37 -3.72 4.19
C LEU A 431 -21.25 -3.82 5.24
N THR A 432 -21.64 -3.96 6.51
CA THR A 432 -20.73 -4.28 7.60
C THR A 432 -20.68 -5.77 7.79
N ARG A 433 -19.46 -6.34 7.77
CA ARG A 433 -19.20 -7.73 8.17
C ARG A 433 -18.10 -7.76 9.21
N GLY A 434 -18.20 -8.62 10.22
CA GLY A 434 -17.13 -8.81 11.18
C GLY A 434 -17.35 -9.96 12.15
N THR A 435 -16.35 -10.24 12.97
CA THR A 435 -16.39 -11.29 13.97
C THR A 435 -15.67 -10.88 15.24
N VAL A 436 -16.05 -11.46 16.38
CA VAL A 436 -15.22 -11.45 17.59
C VAL A 436 -13.98 -12.30 17.31
N VAL A 437 -12.80 -11.71 17.46
CA VAL A 437 -11.50 -12.35 17.22
C VAL A 437 -10.79 -12.73 18.52
N GLU A 438 -11.25 -12.21 19.66
CA GLU A 438 -10.65 -12.44 20.97
C GLU A 438 -11.72 -12.42 22.06
N ARG A 439 -11.66 -13.38 22.98
CA ARG A 439 -12.51 -13.49 24.17
C ARG A 439 -11.63 -13.67 25.41
N ASP A 440 -12.12 -13.22 26.56
CA ASP A 440 -11.46 -13.43 27.85
C ASP A 440 -11.71 -14.86 28.38
N ASP A 441 -11.07 -15.21 29.50
CA ASP A 441 -11.20 -16.52 30.14
C ASP A 441 -12.64 -16.83 30.61
N ALA A 442 -13.46 -15.78 30.82
CA ALA A 442 -14.88 -15.91 31.17
C ALA A 442 -15.79 -16.03 29.93
N GLY A 443 -15.22 -16.00 28.72
CA GLY A 443 -15.93 -16.09 27.44
C GLY A 443 -16.50 -14.76 26.93
N ASN A 444 -16.26 -13.64 27.62
CA ASN A 444 -16.73 -12.34 27.17
C ASN A 444 -15.91 -11.85 25.97
N PRO A 445 -16.52 -11.17 24.99
CA PRO A 445 -15.82 -10.67 23.83
C PRO A 445 -14.93 -9.49 24.21
N VAL A 446 -13.65 -9.57 23.85
CA VAL A 446 -12.63 -8.54 24.12
C VAL A 446 -12.37 -7.70 22.87
N ARG A 447 -12.32 -8.36 21.71
CA ARG A 447 -11.96 -7.71 20.45
C ARG A 447 -12.79 -8.25 19.29
N ALA A 448 -13.31 -7.36 18.46
CA ALA A 448 -13.97 -7.69 17.21
C ALA A 448 -13.29 -6.97 16.05
N ALA A 449 -13.27 -7.59 14.88
CA ALA A 449 -12.70 -7.01 13.67
C ALA A 449 -13.54 -7.35 12.45
N GLY A 450 -13.48 -6.51 11.44
CA GLY A 450 -14.26 -6.70 10.25
C GLY A 450 -14.01 -5.66 9.17
N SER A 451 -14.95 -5.58 8.23
CA SER A 451 -14.91 -4.68 7.09
C SER A 451 -16.24 -3.96 6.85
N PHE A 452 -16.15 -2.81 6.20
CA PHE A 452 -17.23 -2.12 5.52
C PHE A 452 -17.00 -2.22 4.01
N LEU A 453 -18.04 -2.59 3.26
CA LEU A 453 -18.05 -2.58 1.81
C LEU A 453 -19.08 -1.55 1.33
N ASN A 454 -18.71 -0.66 0.41
CA ASN A 454 -19.70 0.21 -0.23
C ASN A 454 -20.61 -0.63 -1.14
N ILE A 455 -21.92 -0.46 -1.00
CA ILE A 455 -22.92 -1.22 -1.77
C ILE A 455 -23.90 -0.29 -2.50
N ASN A 456 -23.53 0.98 -2.74
CA ASN A 456 -24.38 1.95 -3.44
C ASN A 456 -24.77 1.46 -4.83
N ASP A 457 -23.81 1.00 -5.63
CA ASP A 457 -24.05 0.53 -6.99
C ASP A 457 -24.99 -0.68 -7.02
N ARG A 458 -24.82 -1.59 -6.06
CA ARG A 458 -25.73 -2.73 -5.88
C ARG A 458 -27.14 -2.27 -5.54
N LYS A 459 -27.29 -1.32 -4.62
CA LYS A 459 -28.60 -0.78 -4.22
C LYS A 459 -29.28 0.00 -5.36
N ALA A 460 -28.51 0.72 -6.18
CA ALA A 460 -29.02 1.38 -7.37
C ALA A 460 -29.53 0.35 -8.40
N ALA A 461 -28.75 -0.70 -8.66
CA ALA A 461 -29.15 -1.78 -9.56
C ALA A 461 -30.40 -2.54 -9.06
N GLU A 462 -30.50 -2.83 -7.76
CA GLU A 462 -31.69 -3.44 -7.14
C GLU A 462 -32.94 -2.56 -7.34
N ALA A 463 -32.81 -1.24 -7.16
CA ALA A 463 -33.92 -0.30 -7.36
C ALA A 463 -34.34 -0.18 -8.84
N ASP A 464 -33.38 -0.15 -9.77
CA ASP A 464 -33.65 -0.12 -11.20
C ASP A 464 -34.34 -1.39 -11.69
N LEU A 465 -33.88 -2.56 -11.22
CA LEU A 465 -34.51 -3.84 -11.54
C LEU A 465 -35.97 -3.85 -11.07
N SER A 466 -36.23 -3.46 -9.83
CA SER A 466 -37.58 -3.39 -9.28
C SER A 466 -38.50 -2.46 -10.09
N ARG A 467 -37.98 -1.30 -10.52
CA ARG A 467 -38.72 -0.37 -11.39
C ARG A 467 -39.06 -0.97 -12.75
N LEU A 468 -38.10 -1.66 -13.38
CA LEU A 468 -38.29 -2.30 -14.67
C LEU A 468 -39.31 -3.45 -14.60
N GLU A 469 -39.30 -4.24 -13.53
CA GLU A 469 -40.28 -5.31 -13.30
C GLU A 469 -41.71 -4.76 -13.20
N ILE A 470 -41.91 -3.66 -12.46
CA ILE A 470 -43.22 -3.00 -12.34
C ILE A 470 -43.68 -2.50 -13.71
N GLN A 471 -42.81 -1.85 -14.49
CA GLN A 471 -43.12 -1.37 -15.84
C GLN A 471 -43.45 -2.51 -16.81
N ALA A 472 -42.68 -3.60 -16.77
CA ALA A 472 -42.91 -4.78 -17.60
C ALA A 472 -44.27 -5.41 -17.30
N ARG A 473 -44.60 -5.58 -16.01
CA ARG A 473 -45.91 -6.11 -15.58
C ARG A 473 -47.07 -5.24 -16.03
N GLN A 474 -46.91 -3.91 -16.01
CA GLN A 474 -47.92 -2.97 -16.49
C GLN A 474 -48.10 -3.05 -18.02
N SER A 475 -47.00 -3.14 -18.76
CA SER A 475 -47.01 -3.29 -20.22
C SER A 475 -47.72 -4.58 -20.66
N GLN A 476 -47.38 -5.71 -20.02
CA GLN A 476 -48.00 -7.02 -20.30
C GLN A 476 -49.51 -7.00 -20.08
N LYS A 477 -49.99 -6.29 -19.04
CA LYS A 477 -51.43 -6.15 -18.78
C LYS A 477 -52.15 -5.37 -19.89
N LEU A 478 -51.52 -4.34 -20.44
CA LEU A 478 -52.08 -3.56 -21.55
C LEU A 478 -52.08 -4.34 -22.86
N GLU A 479 -51.02 -5.09 -23.15
CA GLU A 479 -50.94 -5.94 -24.34
C GLU A 479 -52.03 -7.02 -24.37
N SER A 480 -52.25 -7.71 -23.24
CA SER A 480 -53.31 -8.71 -23.11
C SER A 480 -54.70 -8.11 -23.30
N LEU A 481 -54.94 -6.91 -22.76
CA LEU A 481 -56.19 -6.17 -22.96
C LEU A 481 -56.36 -5.76 -24.44
N GLY A 482 -55.26 -5.37 -25.10
CA GLY A 482 -55.20 -5.05 -26.53
C GLY A 482 -55.65 -6.20 -27.43
N VAL A 483 -55.12 -7.41 -27.20
CA VAL A 483 -55.49 -8.63 -27.96
C VAL A 483 -56.95 -8.99 -27.72
N PHE A 484 -57.41 -8.93 -26.47
CA PHE A 484 -58.78 -9.26 -26.09
C PHE A 484 -59.82 -8.32 -26.75
N VAL A 485 -59.59 -7.01 -26.70
CA VAL A 485 -60.47 -6.02 -27.35
C VAL A 485 -60.41 -6.12 -28.87
N GLY A 486 -59.24 -6.42 -29.45
CA GLY A 486 -59.09 -6.66 -30.89
C GLY A 486 -59.95 -7.81 -31.41
N GLY A 487 -59.96 -8.93 -30.68
CA GLY A 487 -60.81 -10.09 -31.01
C GLY A 487 -62.30 -9.78 -30.90
N ILE A 488 -62.73 -9.16 -29.81
CA ILE A 488 -64.14 -8.76 -29.62
C ILE A 488 -64.59 -7.80 -30.73
N ALA A 489 -63.77 -6.82 -31.07
CA ALA A 489 -64.13 -5.82 -32.06
C ALA A 489 -64.26 -6.39 -33.47
N HIS A 490 -63.42 -7.36 -33.85
CA HIS A 490 -63.57 -8.10 -35.09
C HIS A 490 -64.94 -8.79 -35.18
N ASP A 491 -65.35 -9.46 -34.10
CA ASP A 491 -66.61 -10.20 -34.07
C ASP A 491 -67.83 -9.26 -34.11
N PHE A 492 -67.78 -8.13 -33.40
CA PHE A 492 -68.82 -7.11 -33.48
C PHE A 492 -68.92 -6.48 -34.86
N ASN A 493 -67.78 -6.16 -35.50
CA ASN A 493 -67.79 -5.60 -36.85
C ASN A 493 -68.44 -6.57 -37.84
N ASN A 494 -68.16 -7.87 -37.74
CA ASN A 494 -68.78 -8.88 -38.60
C ASN A 494 -70.32 -8.90 -38.46
N LEU A 495 -70.82 -8.86 -37.23
CA LEU A 495 -72.26 -8.81 -36.97
C LEU A 495 -72.89 -7.52 -37.47
N LEU A 496 -72.26 -6.37 -37.21
CA LEU A 496 -72.75 -5.06 -37.62
C LEU A 496 -72.76 -4.90 -39.14
N THR A 497 -71.75 -5.41 -39.84
CA THR A 497 -71.72 -5.41 -41.31
C THR A 497 -72.90 -6.19 -41.89
N ALA A 498 -73.23 -7.36 -41.34
CA ALA A 498 -74.39 -8.14 -41.79
C ALA A 498 -75.72 -7.42 -41.50
N VAL A 499 -75.87 -6.84 -40.31
CA VAL A 499 -77.08 -6.08 -39.91
C VAL A 499 -77.27 -4.85 -40.81
N LEU A 500 -76.22 -4.06 -41.01
CA LEU A 500 -76.25 -2.88 -41.88
C LEU A 500 -76.55 -3.24 -43.33
N GLY A 501 -75.94 -4.32 -43.85
CA GLY A 501 -76.21 -4.80 -45.21
C GLY A 501 -77.67 -5.19 -45.43
N ASN A 502 -78.28 -5.91 -44.47
CA ASN A 502 -79.69 -6.28 -44.53
C ASN A 502 -80.62 -5.07 -44.42
N LEU A 503 -80.32 -4.13 -43.52
CA LEU A 503 -81.09 -2.90 -43.36
C LEU A 503 -81.04 -2.03 -44.63
N TYR A 504 -79.87 -1.94 -45.28
CA TYR A 504 -79.71 -1.21 -46.54
C TYR A 504 -80.57 -1.80 -47.67
N LEU A 505 -80.59 -3.13 -47.81
CA LEU A 505 -81.44 -3.81 -48.80
C LEU A 505 -82.93 -3.62 -48.49
N LEU A 506 -83.30 -3.71 -47.21
CA LEU A 506 -84.68 -3.51 -46.75
C LEU A 506 -85.16 -2.09 -47.08
N GLN A 507 -84.38 -1.06 -46.74
CA GLN A 507 -84.70 0.34 -47.06
C GLN A 507 -84.89 0.58 -48.56
N ARG A 508 -84.11 -0.11 -49.41
CA ARG A 508 -84.22 0.02 -50.87
C ARG A 508 -85.48 -0.63 -51.43
N SER A 509 -86.04 -1.62 -50.73
CA SER A 509 -87.26 -2.33 -51.12
C SER A 509 -88.56 -1.70 -50.59
N LEU A 510 -88.48 -0.87 -49.54
CA LEU A 510 -89.63 -0.21 -48.93
C LEU A 510 -89.95 1.13 -49.61
N GLN A 511 -91.24 1.43 -49.76
CA GLN A 511 -91.70 2.78 -50.17
C GLN A 511 -91.60 3.77 -49.01
N ASP A 512 -91.64 5.07 -49.30
CA ASP A 512 -91.56 6.11 -48.27
C ASP A 512 -92.77 6.04 -47.32
N GLY A 513 -92.48 5.86 -46.03
CA GLY A 513 -93.45 5.63 -44.97
C GLY A 513 -92.79 5.18 -43.67
N ASN A 514 -93.61 4.91 -42.64
CA ASN A 514 -93.15 4.62 -41.28
C ASN A 514 -92.19 3.41 -41.18
N GLU A 515 -92.37 2.38 -42.02
CA GLU A 515 -91.52 1.19 -42.03
C GLU A 515 -90.09 1.48 -42.53
N ARG A 516 -89.96 2.38 -43.51
CA ARG A 516 -88.66 2.83 -44.03
C ARG A 516 -87.94 3.72 -43.02
N GLU A 517 -88.68 4.52 -42.28
CA GLU A 517 -88.16 5.35 -41.18
C GLU A 517 -87.64 4.48 -40.03
N LEU A 518 -88.38 3.45 -39.61
CA LEU A 518 -87.92 2.48 -38.60
C LEU A 518 -86.65 1.73 -39.04
N ALA A 519 -86.55 1.34 -40.32
CA ALA A 519 -85.35 0.73 -40.87
C ALA A 519 -84.15 1.70 -40.88
N SER A 520 -84.40 3.00 -41.11
CA SER A 520 -83.42 4.09 -40.98
C SER A 520 -82.93 4.26 -39.55
N ASP A 521 -83.83 4.27 -38.58
CA ASP A 521 -83.45 4.39 -37.17
C ASP A 521 -82.61 3.20 -36.69
N ALA A 522 -82.96 1.99 -37.14
CA ALA A 522 -82.19 0.78 -36.86
C ALA A 522 -80.80 0.82 -37.50
N ALA A 523 -80.67 1.32 -38.74
CA ALA A 523 -79.39 1.47 -39.43
C ALA A 523 -78.50 2.48 -38.70
N HIS A 524 -79.03 3.65 -38.35
CA HIS A 524 -78.32 4.64 -37.54
C HIS A 524 -77.89 4.09 -36.17
N ALA A 525 -78.69 3.23 -35.54
CA ALA A 525 -78.31 2.58 -34.29
C ALA A 525 -77.13 1.61 -34.47
N ALA A 526 -77.13 0.82 -35.55
CA ALA A 526 -76.04 -0.11 -35.87
C ALA A 526 -74.75 0.65 -36.25
N GLU A 527 -74.84 1.75 -37.00
CA GLU A 527 -73.69 2.61 -37.32
C GLU A 527 -73.08 3.23 -36.05
N ARG A 528 -73.90 3.67 -35.09
CA ARG A 528 -73.41 4.11 -33.78
C ARG A 528 -72.71 2.98 -33.01
N GLY A 529 -73.21 1.75 -33.12
CA GLY A 529 -72.55 0.57 -32.57
C GLY A 529 -71.17 0.33 -33.18
N ALA A 530 -71.04 0.48 -34.50
CA ALA A 530 -69.77 0.32 -35.21
C ALA A 530 -68.76 1.40 -34.83
N ASP A 531 -69.21 2.65 -34.67
CA ASP A 531 -68.35 3.74 -34.20
C ASP A 531 -67.84 3.51 -32.77
N LEU A 532 -68.69 2.97 -31.89
CA LEU A 532 -68.30 2.61 -30.52
C LEU A 532 -67.21 1.54 -30.49
N VAL A 533 -67.36 0.48 -31.30
CA VAL A 533 -66.39 -0.62 -31.43
C VAL A 533 -65.06 -0.10 -31.99
N ARG A 534 -65.11 0.80 -32.98
CA ARG A 534 -63.91 1.44 -33.54
C ARG A 534 -63.18 2.31 -32.51
N ARG A 535 -63.90 3.04 -31.65
CA ARG A 535 -63.31 3.82 -30.55
C ARG A 535 -62.68 2.95 -29.46
N LEU A 536 -63.27 1.78 -29.18
CA LEU A 536 -62.72 0.77 -28.28
C LEU A 536 -61.40 0.18 -28.81
N LEU A 537 -61.33 -0.09 -30.12
CA LEU A 537 -60.10 -0.52 -30.79
C LEU A 537 -58.98 0.52 -30.68
N THR A 538 -59.27 1.80 -30.94
CA THR A 538 -58.28 2.88 -30.82
C THR A 538 -57.75 3.05 -29.40
N TYR A 539 -58.55 2.73 -28.37
CA TYR A 539 -58.10 2.74 -26.98
C TYR A 539 -57.18 1.56 -26.65
N ALA A 540 -57.53 0.36 -27.13
CA ALA A 540 -56.80 -0.88 -26.84
C ALA A 540 -55.52 -1.05 -27.68
N ARG A 541 -55.49 -0.42 -28.87
CA ARG A 541 -54.32 -0.23 -29.72
C ARG A 541 -54.36 1.19 -30.28
N PRO A 542 -53.76 2.17 -29.58
CA PRO A 542 -53.49 3.46 -30.20
C PRO A 542 -52.64 3.21 -31.45
N GLU A 543 -53.09 3.66 -32.61
CA GLU A 543 -52.24 3.63 -33.81
C GLU A 543 -50.99 4.47 -33.54
N LEU A 544 -49.87 3.79 -33.30
CA LEU A 544 -48.55 4.41 -33.37
C LEU A 544 -48.26 4.69 -34.84
N ALA A 545 -48.81 5.78 -35.37
CA ALA A 545 -48.35 6.31 -36.65
C ALA A 545 -47.00 7.00 -36.42
N ALA A 546 -45.97 6.45 -37.05
CA ALA A 546 -44.59 6.86 -36.89
C ALA A 546 -44.35 8.32 -37.33
N GLY A 547 -43.80 9.14 -36.42
CA GLY A 547 -42.77 10.13 -36.72
C GLY A 547 -43.10 11.37 -37.56
N GLU A 548 -44.35 11.63 -37.94
CA GLU A 548 -44.67 12.84 -38.72
C GLU A 548 -44.57 14.13 -37.87
N THR A 549 -44.09 15.20 -38.50
CA THR A 549 -44.04 16.54 -37.90
C THR A 549 -45.36 17.26 -38.16
N VAL A 550 -46.13 17.52 -37.12
CA VAL A 550 -47.44 18.19 -37.21
C VAL A 550 -47.31 19.67 -36.86
N ALA A 551 -47.56 20.55 -37.85
CA ALA A 551 -47.66 21.99 -37.64
C ALA A 551 -48.92 22.31 -36.83
N LEU A 552 -48.74 22.70 -35.56
CA LEU A 552 -49.84 22.80 -34.60
C LEU A 552 -50.81 23.93 -34.92
N ASP A 553 -50.33 25.06 -35.44
CA ASP A 553 -51.21 26.19 -35.77
C ASP A 553 -52.18 25.84 -36.92
N ASN A 554 -51.67 25.18 -37.98
CA ASN A 554 -52.52 24.67 -39.07
C ASN A 554 -53.52 23.64 -38.56
N LEU A 555 -53.10 22.75 -37.66
CA LEU A 555 -54.01 21.78 -37.03
C LEU A 555 -55.14 22.48 -36.27
N LEU A 556 -54.84 23.55 -35.51
CA LEU A 556 -55.83 24.34 -34.79
C LEU A 556 -56.85 24.97 -35.77
N ASP A 557 -56.38 25.56 -36.87
CA ASP A 557 -57.22 26.23 -37.86
C ASP A 557 -58.11 25.25 -38.61
N GLU A 558 -57.56 24.13 -39.09
CA GLU A 558 -58.31 23.07 -39.76
C GLU A 558 -59.37 22.47 -38.83
N THR A 559 -59.01 22.19 -37.59
CA THR A 559 -59.94 21.70 -36.57
C THR A 559 -61.04 22.72 -36.30
N ALA A 560 -60.70 24.00 -36.21
CA ALA A 560 -61.69 25.05 -35.99
C ALA A 560 -62.64 25.20 -37.19
N ALA A 561 -62.14 25.06 -38.42
CA ALA A 561 -62.97 25.07 -39.62
C ALA A 561 -63.96 23.90 -39.64
N LEU A 562 -63.51 22.69 -39.30
CA LEU A 562 -64.38 21.51 -39.16
C LEU A 562 -65.39 21.68 -38.02
N ALA A 563 -64.97 22.24 -36.88
CA ALA A 563 -65.84 22.45 -35.74
C ALA A 563 -66.97 23.45 -36.02
N ARG A 564 -66.71 24.51 -36.81
CA ARG A 564 -67.72 25.54 -37.11
C ARG A 564 -69.01 24.97 -37.73
N SER A 565 -68.93 23.89 -38.51
CA SER A 565 -70.11 23.23 -39.07
C SER A 565 -70.90 22.39 -38.06
N MET A 566 -70.30 22.06 -36.90
CA MET A 566 -70.89 21.25 -35.84
C MET A 566 -71.46 22.07 -34.67
N LEU A 567 -71.24 23.39 -34.67
CA LEU A 567 -71.68 24.33 -33.63
C LEU A 567 -73.00 25.00 -34.01
N THR A 568 -73.79 25.39 -33.02
CA THR A 568 -75.02 26.17 -33.24
C THR A 568 -74.69 27.65 -33.49
N PRO A 569 -75.56 28.43 -34.16
CA PRO A 569 -75.36 29.87 -34.37
C PRO A 569 -75.20 30.69 -33.07
N SER A 570 -75.69 30.15 -31.94
CA SER A 570 -75.57 30.73 -30.60
C SER A 570 -74.20 30.50 -29.94
N MET A 571 -73.26 29.80 -30.61
CA MET A 571 -71.93 29.51 -30.09
C MET A 571 -70.83 30.25 -30.85
N GLY A 572 -69.97 30.95 -30.11
CA GLY A 572 -68.76 31.56 -30.65
C GLY A 572 -67.55 30.63 -30.54
N LEU A 573 -66.79 30.46 -31.62
CA LEU A 573 -65.49 29.78 -31.62
C LEU A 573 -64.35 30.78 -31.90
N ALA A 574 -63.47 30.95 -30.93
CA ALA A 574 -62.27 31.79 -31.04
C ALA A 574 -61.01 30.92 -31.06
N VAL A 575 -60.09 31.21 -31.98
CA VAL A 575 -58.77 30.56 -32.08
C VAL A 575 -57.69 31.56 -31.70
N ARG A 576 -56.73 31.16 -30.86
CA ARG A 576 -55.60 31.99 -30.43
C ARG A 576 -54.29 31.24 -30.60
N HIS A 577 -53.44 31.72 -31.51
CA HIS A 577 -52.12 31.13 -31.74
C HIS A 577 -51.07 31.69 -30.77
N SER A 578 -50.00 30.94 -30.59
CA SER A 578 -48.79 31.43 -29.94
C SER A 578 -48.03 32.38 -30.89
N ARG A 579 -47.15 33.21 -30.34
CA ARG A 579 -46.21 34.00 -31.16
C ARG A 579 -45.08 33.16 -31.74
N GLU A 580 -44.81 32.00 -31.13
CA GLU A 580 -43.77 31.08 -31.56
C GLU A 580 -44.36 29.96 -32.43
N PRO A 581 -43.78 29.69 -33.62
CA PRO A 581 -44.20 28.55 -34.42
C PRO A 581 -43.98 27.27 -33.63
N GLY A 582 -44.72 26.21 -33.92
CA GLY A 582 -44.34 24.95 -33.31
C GLY A 582 -45.02 23.73 -33.84
N ASN A 583 -44.25 22.68 -33.68
CA ASN A 583 -44.42 21.40 -34.29
C ASN A 583 -44.41 20.37 -33.18
N ALA A 584 -45.29 19.39 -33.28
CA ALA A 584 -45.24 18.21 -32.43
C ALA A 584 -44.97 16.97 -33.29
N SER A 585 -44.36 15.96 -32.69
CA SER A 585 -44.21 14.66 -33.33
C SER A 585 -45.48 13.83 -33.15
N GLY A 586 -45.93 13.19 -34.24
CA GLY A 586 -46.96 12.14 -34.22
C GLY A 586 -48.03 12.32 -35.29
N SER A 587 -49.23 11.77 -35.04
CA SER A 587 -50.30 11.67 -36.03
C SER A 587 -51.18 12.91 -36.04
N ARG A 588 -51.23 13.63 -37.17
CA ARG A 588 -52.16 14.75 -37.38
C ARG A 588 -53.61 14.33 -37.11
N THR A 589 -54.03 13.19 -37.67
CA THR A 589 -55.40 12.67 -37.53
C THR A 589 -55.76 12.40 -36.08
N SER A 590 -54.84 11.78 -35.31
CA SER A 590 -55.07 11.46 -33.91
C SER A 590 -55.16 12.72 -33.04
N LEU A 591 -54.27 13.69 -33.27
CA LEU A 591 -54.32 14.98 -32.56
C LEU A 591 -55.58 15.78 -32.92
N GLN A 592 -56.00 15.78 -34.19
CA GLN A 592 -57.25 16.41 -34.63
C GLN A 592 -58.46 15.77 -33.94
N GLN A 593 -58.46 14.43 -33.80
CA GLN A 593 -59.50 13.70 -33.08
C GLN A 593 -59.57 14.10 -31.59
N VAL A 594 -58.42 14.29 -30.92
CA VAL A 594 -58.40 14.80 -29.53
C VAL A 594 -59.08 16.16 -29.45
N LEU A 595 -58.70 17.10 -30.32
CA LEU A 595 -59.25 18.46 -30.30
C LEU A 595 -60.74 18.48 -30.63
N LEU A 596 -61.19 17.71 -31.63
CA LEU A 596 -62.62 17.57 -31.96
C LEU A 596 -63.41 16.98 -30.79
N ASN A 597 -62.89 15.94 -30.11
CA ASN A 597 -63.54 15.38 -28.92
C ASN A 597 -63.73 16.43 -27.81
N LEU A 598 -62.70 17.25 -27.56
CA LEU A 598 -62.78 18.32 -26.56
C LEU A 598 -63.79 19.40 -26.97
N ILE A 599 -63.82 19.79 -28.25
CA ILE A 599 -64.77 20.79 -28.77
C ILE A 599 -66.21 20.28 -28.72
N VAL A 600 -66.45 19.01 -29.07
CA VAL A 600 -67.78 18.38 -28.95
C VAL A 600 -68.23 18.32 -27.49
N ASN A 601 -67.33 17.99 -26.57
CA ASN A 601 -67.64 18.02 -25.14
C ASN A 601 -67.97 19.44 -24.65
N ALA A 602 -67.23 20.45 -25.11
CA ALA A 602 -67.51 21.86 -24.83
C ALA A 602 -68.88 22.30 -25.36
N ARG A 603 -69.22 21.93 -26.61
CA ARG A 603 -70.54 22.20 -27.21
C ARG A 603 -71.66 21.59 -26.36
N ASP A 604 -71.52 20.31 -26.01
CA ASP A 604 -72.55 19.59 -25.27
C ASP A 604 -72.74 20.13 -23.84
N ALA A 605 -71.74 20.81 -23.28
CA ALA A 605 -71.81 21.50 -21.99
C ALA A 605 -72.49 22.89 -22.07
N MET A 606 -72.87 23.35 -23.27
CA MET A 606 -73.43 24.69 -23.53
C MET A 606 -74.75 24.63 -24.33
N PRO A 607 -75.80 23.94 -23.86
CA PRO A 607 -77.05 23.80 -24.62
C PRO A 607 -77.69 25.13 -25.02
N ASP A 608 -77.53 26.18 -24.21
CA ASP A 608 -78.10 27.52 -24.42
C ASP A 608 -77.19 28.48 -25.21
N GLY A 609 -76.06 27.98 -25.72
CA GLY A 609 -75.02 28.79 -26.38
C GLY A 609 -73.90 29.22 -25.43
N GLY A 610 -72.86 29.85 -25.98
CA GLY A 610 -71.66 30.21 -25.22
C GLY A 610 -70.42 30.41 -26.08
N ARG A 611 -69.23 30.34 -25.48
CA ARG A 611 -67.97 30.56 -26.21
C ARG A 611 -66.97 29.44 -25.97
N ILE A 612 -66.47 28.88 -27.06
CA ILE A 612 -65.32 27.97 -27.09
C ILE A 612 -64.07 28.75 -27.49
N THR A 613 -62.99 28.60 -26.73
CA THR A 613 -61.67 29.16 -27.05
C THR A 613 -60.67 28.04 -27.23
N LEU A 614 -60.12 27.92 -28.43
CA LEU A 614 -58.99 27.05 -28.75
C LEU A 614 -57.72 27.91 -28.74
N ALA A 615 -56.78 27.62 -27.86
CA ALA A 615 -55.58 28.44 -27.73
C ALA A 615 -54.31 27.60 -27.60
N ARG A 616 -53.22 28.05 -28.19
CA ARG A 616 -51.89 27.44 -28.06
C ARG A 616 -50.91 28.40 -27.40
N ARG A 617 -50.08 27.88 -26.50
CA ARG A 617 -48.91 28.56 -25.94
C ARG A 617 -47.77 27.59 -25.69
N ILE A 618 -46.57 28.11 -25.45
CA ILE A 618 -45.42 27.34 -24.96
C ILE A 618 -45.25 27.63 -23.47
N THR A 619 -44.91 26.61 -22.68
CA THR A 619 -44.74 26.76 -21.23
C THR A 619 -43.70 25.79 -20.70
N ASP A 620 -42.79 26.30 -19.88
CA ASP A 620 -41.86 25.51 -19.08
C ASP A 620 -42.57 24.90 -17.87
N ILE A 621 -42.56 23.58 -17.81
CA ILE A 621 -43.19 22.83 -16.72
C ILE A 621 -42.12 22.30 -15.77
N GLY A 622 -42.12 22.85 -14.55
CA GLY A 622 -41.28 22.41 -13.43
C GLY A 622 -42.03 21.50 -12.44
N PRO A 623 -41.36 21.05 -11.35
CA PRO A 623 -41.83 20.00 -10.45
C PRO A 623 -43.08 20.32 -9.61
N ARG A 624 -43.61 21.55 -9.66
CA ARG A 624 -44.82 21.97 -8.92
C ARG A 624 -45.67 22.94 -9.73
N HIS A 625 -45.82 22.69 -11.03
CA HIS A 625 -46.68 23.54 -11.85
C HIS A 625 -48.15 23.34 -11.46
N ARG A 626 -48.87 24.43 -11.13
CA ARG A 626 -50.17 24.45 -10.42
C ARG A 626 -51.25 23.49 -10.94
N TRP A 627 -51.27 23.20 -12.24
CA TRP A 627 -52.27 22.35 -12.92
C TRP A 627 -51.64 21.23 -13.76
N ALA A 628 -50.31 21.05 -13.71
CA ALA A 628 -49.66 19.95 -14.41
C ALA A 628 -49.63 18.70 -13.51
N PRO A 629 -49.79 17.49 -14.06
CA PRO A 629 -49.68 16.27 -13.29
C PRO A 629 -48.27 16.10 -12.71
N PRO A 630 -48.11 15.56 -11.48
CA PRO A 630 -46.80 15.23 -10.91
C PRO A 630 -45.96 14.28 -11.79
N GLU A 631 -46.62 13.44 -12.59
CA GLU A 631 -46.01 12.42 -13.43
C GLU A 631 -45.45 12.98 -14.75
N LEU A 632 -45.76 14.23 -15.11
CA LEU A 632 -45.26 14.83 -16.35
C LEU A 632 -43.78 15.19 -16.22
N PRO A 633 -42.90 14.72 -17.13
CA PRO A 633 -41.48 15.08 -17.11
C PRO A 633 -41.26 16.60 -17.20
N ARG A 634 -40.17 17.09 -16.60
CA ARG A 634 -39.81 18.50 -16.68
C ARG A 634 -39.39 18.85 -18.11
N GLY A 635 -39.81 20.01 -18.60
CA GLY A 635 -39.42 20.46 -19.94
C GLY A 635 -40.31 21.55 -20.51
N ARG A 636 -40.03 21.93 -21.77
CA ARG A 636 -40.86 22.82 -22.58
C ARG A 636 -41.97 22.04 -23.25
N TYR A 637 -43.20 22.51 -23.10
CA TYR A 637 -44.37 21.90 -23.72
C TYR A 637 -45.15 22.91 -24.56
N HIS A 638 -45.64 22.46 -25.71
CA HIS A 638 -46.79 23.07 -26.36
C HIS A 638 -48.04 22.74 -25.55
N VAL A 639 -48.72 23.77 -25.06
CA VAL A 639 -49.98 23.66 -24.32
C VAL A 639 -51.11 24.15 -25.21
N ILE A 640 -51.93 23.22 -25.68
CA ILE A 640 -53.16 23.51 -26.44
C ILE A 640 -54.34 23.41 -25.48
N SER A 641 -55.00 24.53 -25.21
CA SER A 641 -56.18 24.60 -24.35
C SER A 641 -57.47 24.71 -25.14
N VAL A 642 -58.46 23.91 -24.76
CA VAL A 642 -59.86 24.03 -25.18
C VAL A 642 -60.67 24.47 -23.97
N SER A 643 -61.17 25.70 -24.01
CA SER A 643 -61.94 26.30 -22.91
C SER A 643 -63.37 26.60 -23.35
N ASP A 644 -64.34 26.24 -22.52
CA ASP A 644 -65.75 26.54 -22.71
C ASP A 644 -66.31 27.43 -21.58
N THR A 645 -67.48 28.01 -21.80
CA THR A 645 -68.23 28.78 -20.79
C THR A 645 -69.51 28.06 -20.38
N GLY A 646 -69.47 26.72 -20.38
CA GLY A 646 -70.64 25.88 -20.12
C GLY A 646 -70.93 25.64 -18.66
N THR A 647 -71.72 24.61 -18.41
CA THR A 647 -72.23 24.27 -17.07
C THR A 647 -71.14 23.86 -16.08
N GLY A 648 -69.95 23.50 -16.56
CA GLY A 648 -68.84 23.04 -15.73
C GLY A 648 -69.15 21.73 -14.98
N MET A 649 -68.24 21.30 -14.11
CA MET A 649 -68.30 20.01 -13.42
C MET A 649 -67.88 20.14 -11.95
N THR A 650 -68.46 19.29 -11.10
CA THR A 650 -68.06 19.18 -9.68
C THR A 650 -66.70 18.48 -9.54
N PRO A 651 -66.00 18.66 -8.40
CA PRO A 651 -64.73 17.96 -8.14
C PRO A 651 -64.83 16.44 -8.30
N ASP A 652 -65.90 15.81 -7.79
CA ASP A 652 -66.09 14.35 -7.89
C ASP A 652 -66.19 13.85 -9.34
N VAL A 653 -66.78 14.67 -10.22
CA VAL A 653 -66.85 14.36 -11.65
C VAL A 653 -65.47 14.51 -12.28
N MET A 654 -64.72 15.55 -11.91
CA MET A 654 -63.37 15.81 -12.43
C MET A 654 -62.38 14.69 -12.06
N GLU A 655 -62.50 14.07 -10.89
CA GLU A 655 -61.65 12.95 -10.47
C GLU A 655 -61.81 11.72 -11.38
N ARG A 656 -63.02 11.51 -11.91
CA ARG A 656 -63.39 10.31 -12.67
C ARG A 656 -63.55 10.55 -14.16
N ILE A 657 -63.34 11.79 -14.63
CA ILE A 657 -63.70 12.21 -15.98
C ILE A 657 -62.88 11.52 -17.09
N PHE A 658 -61.70 11.01 -16.74
CA PHE A 658 -60.84 10.24 -17.64
C PHE A 658 -61.03 8.72 -17.49
N ASP A 659 -61.88 8.27 -16.57
CA ASP A 659 -62.21 6.84 -16.41
C ASP A 659 -62.98 6.35 -17.65
N PRO A 660 -62.63 5.18 -18.22
CA PRO A 660 -63.37 4.61 -19.33
C PRO A 660 -64.85 4.38 -18.96
N PHE A 661 -65.75 4.68 -19.90
CA PHE A 661 -67.22 4.56 -19.78
C PHE A 661 -67.88 5.52 -18.78
N PHE A 662 -67.11 6.39 -18.11
CA PHE A 662 -67.69 7.38 -17.23
C PHE A 662 -68.36 8.51 -18.03
N THR A 663 -69.64 8.78 -17.76
CA THR A 663 -70.37 9.89 -18.37
C THR A 663 -71.43 10.44 -17.43
N THR A 664 -71.60 11.77 -17.45
CA THR A 664 -72.67 12.48 -16.75
C THR A 664 -73.91 12.72 -17.64
N LYS A 665 -73.87 12.27 -18.89
CA LYS A 665 -74.96 12.42 -19.87
C LYS A 665 -75.94 11.24 -19.76
N GLY A 666 -77.22 11.49 -20.02
CA GLY A 666 -78.27 10.45 -19.97
C GLY A 666 -78.00 9.26 -20.90
N VAL A 667 -78.63 8.12 -20.62
CA VAL A 667 -78.45 6.84 -21.33
C VAL A 667 -78.54 7.05 -22.85
N GLY A 668 -77.48 6.70 -23.58
CA GLY A 668 -77.40 6.81 -25.04
C GLY A 668 -76.90 8.16 -25.60
N ARG A 669 -76.64 9.18 -24.76
CA ARG A 669 -76.13 10.51 -25.18
C ARG A 669 -74.64 10.74 -24.96
N GLY A 670 -73.91 9.75 -24.45
CA GLY A 670 -72.46 9.79 -24.29
C GLY A 670 -71.88 8.40 -24.07
N SER A 671 -70.81 8.05 -24.80
CA SER A 671 -70.15 6.74 -24.68
C SER A 671 -69.22 6.64 -23.46
N GLY A 672 -68.89 7.76 -22.82
CA GLY A 672 -67.92 7.83 -21.72
C GLY A 672 -66.48 7.46 -22.13
N LEU A 673 -66.20 7.31 -23.42
CA LEU A 673 -64.87 6.94 -23.92
C LEU A 673 -64.08 8.12 -24.51
N GLY A 674 -64.73 9.27 -24.76
CA GLY A 674 -64.10 10.39 -25.48
C GLY A 674 -62.85 10.93 -24.79
N LEU A 675 -62.92 11.20 -23.48
CA LEU A 675 -61.79 11.76 -22.72
C LEU A 675 -60.73 10.72 -22.39
N SER A 676 -61.11 9.46 -22.13
CA SER A 676 -60.17 8.37 -21.90
C SER A 676 -59.35 8.05 -23.15
N THR A 677 -59.99 8.06 -24.33
CA THR A 677 -59.31 7.91 -25.62
C THR A 677 -58.41 9.12 -25.90
N SER A 678 -58.88 10.34 -25.63
CA SER A 678 -58.06 11.54 -25.81
C SER A 678 -56.80 11.55 -24.91
N LEU A 679 -56.90 11.06 -23.67
CA LEU A 679 -55.75 10.88 -22.79
C LEU A 679 -54.79 9.80 -23.31
N GLY A 680 -55.32 8.69 -23.83
CA GLY A 680 -54.53 7.63 -24.47
C GLY A 680 -53.73 8.15 -25.67
N ILE A 681 -54.37 8.91 -26.55
CA ILE A 681 -53.71 9.56 -27.70
C ILE A 681 -52.63 10.52 -27.23
N ALA A 682 -52.91 11.37 -26.24
CA ALA A 682 -51.92 12.32 -25.70
C ALA A 682 -50.67 11.61 -25.18
N ARG A 683 -50.83 10.50 -24.44
CA ARG A 683 -49.72 9.69 -23.93
C ARG A 683 -48.92 9.01 -25.04
N ALA A 684 -49.60 8.51 -26.08
CA ALA A 684 -48.94 7.92 -27.25
C ALA A 684 -48.04 8.92 -28.00
N HIS A 685 -48.28 10.23 -27.83
CA HIS A 685 -47.47 11.31 -28.41
C HIS A 685 -46.42 11.87 -27.43
N GLY A 686 -46.08 11.11 -26.37
CA GLY A 686 -45.14 11.56 -25.34
C GLY A 686 -45.66 12.74 -24.49
N GLY A 687 -46.96 13.03 -24.60
CA GLY A 687 -47.62 14.16 -23.98
C GLY A 687 -48.61 13.76 -22.88
N TRP A 688 -49.47 14.70 -22.50
CA TRP A 688 -50.48 14.49 -21.48
C TRP A 688 -51.74 15.31 -21.72
N LEU A 689 -52.88 14.88 -21.18
CA LEU A 689 -54.14 15.62 -21.18
C LEU A 689 -54.60 15.85 -19.74
N THR A 690 -54.83 17.10 -19.38
CA THR A 690 -55.35 17.50 -18.06
C THR A 690 -56.53 18.44 -18.22
N GLY A 691 -57.33 18.62 -17.16
CA GLY A 691 -58.48 19.50 -17.18
C GLY A 691 -58.74 20.15 -15.83
N GLU A 692 -59.35 21.33 -15.87
CA GLU A 692 -59.95 22.00 -14.72
C GLU A 692 -61.36 22.44 -15.07
N SER A 693 -62.27 22.42 -14.11
CA SER A 693 -63.65 22.83 -14.30
C SER A 693 -64.21 23.37 -13.00
N THR A 694 -65.17 24.29 -13.10
CA THR A 694 -65.89 24.81 -11.95
C THR A 694 -67.37 24.91 -12.31
N PRO A 695 -68.31 24.43 -11.47
CA PRO A 695 -69.74 24.48 -11.77
C PRO A 695 -70.18 25.93 -12.09
N GLY A 696 -70.86 26.09 -13.22
CA GLY A 696 -71.36 27.37 -13.74
C GLY A 696 -70.33 28.29 -14.40
N ALA A 697 -69.03 27.94 -14.37
CA ALA A 697 -67.95 28.76 -14.96
C ALA A 697 -67.30 28.14 -16.20
N GLY A 698 -67.72 26.93 -16.60
CA GLY A 698 -67.18 26.19 -17.73
C GLY A 698 -65.95 25.34 -17.39
N SER A 699 -65.35 24.76 -18.42
CA SER A 699 -64.19 23.86 -18.30
C SER A 699 -63.03 24.30 -19.17
N THR A 700 -61.82 23.92 -18.77
CA THR A 700 -60.60 24.09 -19.59
C THR A 700 -59.79 22.80 -19.59
N PHE A 701 -59.69 22.18 -20.76
CA PHE A 701 -58.81 21.03 -20.99
C PHE A 701 -57.52 21.48 -21.68
N ARG A 702 -56.41 20.86 -21.33
CA ARG A 702 -55.07 21.20 -21.82
C ARG A 702 -54.36 19.95 -22.31
N LEU A 703 -54.13 19.90 -23.61
CA LEU A 703 -53.26 18.94 -24.25
C LEU A 703 -51.83 19.47 -24.20
N LEU A 704 -50.93 18.70 -23.59
CA LEU A 704 -49.52 19.00 -23.43
C LEU A 704 -48.72 18.10 -24.37
N LEU A 705 -47.95 18.70 -25.27
CA LEU A 705 -47.07 17.98 -26.19
C LEU A 705 -45.63 18.49 -25.99
N PRO A 706 -44.63 17.60 -25.86
CA PRO A 706 -43.25 18.02 -25.70
C PRO A 706 -42.79 18.81 -26.92
N VAL A 707 -42.06 19.91 -26.69
CA VAL A 707 -41.39 20.63 -27.77
C VAL A 707 -40.18 19.78 -28.18
N PRO A 708 -40.06 19.35 -29.45
CA PRO A 708 -38.88 18.66 -29.94
C PRO A 708 -37.64 19.53 -29.70
N GLU A 709 -36.53 18.92 -29.26
CA GLU A 709 -35.25 19.64 -29.08
C GLU A 709 -34.68 20.18 -30.40
#